data_AF-A0A179GEJ3-F1
#
_entry.id   AF-A0A179GEJ3-F1
#
_cell.length_a   1.000
_cell.length_b   1.000
_cell.length_c   1.000
_cell.angle_alpha   90.00
_cell.angle_beta   90.00
_cell.angle_gamma   90.00
#
_symmetry.space_group_name_H-M   'P 1'
#
loop_
_entity.id
_entity.type
_entity.pdbx_description
1 polymer ?
#
loop_
_entity_poly.entity_id
_entity_poly.type
_entity_poly.pdbx_seq_one_letter_code
_entity_poly.pdbx_strand_id
1 'polypeptide(L)'
;MLSLAGIPQARIGPFQFHDNGTVTLANRPLSCSVMILDNDGTARTMSRDETFGCTDAFVSDMLIFHDNRLLSQPNAVYSGDDCRAQMAVKTLLRVLSHRHVRRYLRSGPFALQLTDLHASNIFVDEEWNVTGLVDLEWICALPLESGDAPGAETKGVWFWHCISSANAMYLLLESHLCPPVSLSSEAEAAVSTFWCWDAEDAVWNKLTGKEAYDDSRKSLLGADPGFSHFNSQRSPTYGHSGEYAPDYSQNYGQAYPQPAVNQPSYMQPAYAENANLNTSFDQGYAHRQGLTPSAPSRSVHRDSMGFIKTKWSAAFMGVTTLQAIICLVFEAYVFGKFQTSLGEHRDLPKVQSQYKTIPTFLTLFIFGFLYELVVVWDALRMKNTIQVIGVCIANLALLVYTAIQIEQIQTAITILGEFNALKPETLSTELWGDVKPYLVAIPAVIGLATVCMGFIAWKLYQEFAWDILKNIGADYRMKKRFLHYQIYIALLKFDFFFFLGFIIQFVVVVAQKTDPEFALTIATIPITIGILLAAAYFTRKENKPGMFVVIILYLGGLSYFIFKLVRIYQPDHKDSYQAVRRSLTAFAVITILLIILTIINAIICLRNFDNGLKAHLISSRKVEEKPDAHSISLHDVKPQLPSRMTID
;
A
#
# COMPACT_ATOMS: atom_id res chain seq x y z
N MET A 1 21.55 30.42 -15.31
CA MET A 1 21.64 29.57 -14.10
C MET A 1 23.00 28.86 -13.94
N LEU A 2 23.49 28.11 -14.93
CA LEU A 2 24.83 27.46 -14.87
C LEU A 2 26.00 28.44 -14.61
N SER A 3 25.89 29.71 -15.04
CA SER A 3 26.93 30.72 -14.82
C SER A 3 27.07 31.19 -13.36
N LEU A 4 26.01 31.17 -12.55
CA LEU A 4 26.05 31.55 -11.13
C LEU A 4 26.68 30.45 -10.27
N ALA A 5 26.37 29.19 -10.59
CA ALA A 5 27.01 28.02 -9.99
C ALA A 5 28.51 27.87 -10.36
N GLY A 6 28.97 28.60 -11.39
CA GLY A 6 30.37 28.63 -11.83
C GLY A 6 31.28 29.50 -10.98
N ILE A 7 30.75 30.29 -10.03
CA ILE A 7 31.54 31.15 -9.14
C ILE A 7 31.88 30.36 -7.85
N PRO A 8 33.15 30.00 -7.61
CA PRO A 8 33.55 29.22 -6.45
C PRO A 8 33.38 30.03 -5.16
N GLN A 9 32.73 29.42 -4.19
CA GLN A 9 32.50 29.98 -2.86
C GLN A 9 33.54 29.44 -1.87
N ALA A 10 33.95 30.30 -0.92
CA ALA A 10 35.00 29.99 0.04
C ALA A 10 34.53 29.14 1.24
N ARG A 11 33.23 29.16 1.54
CA ARG A 11 32.61 28.45 2.66
C ARG A 11 31.24 27.90 2.29
N ILE A 12 30.78 26.90 3.04
CA ILE A 12 29.41 26.41 3.03
C ILE A 12 28.58 27.29 3.98
N GLY A 13 27.50 27.86 3.48
CA GLY A 13 26.64 28.77 4.23
C GLY A 13 25.66 29.51 3.31
N PRO A 14 24.57 30.06 3.87
CA PRO A 14 23.63 30.87 3.11
C PRO A 14 24.21 32.26 2.83
N PHE A 15 23.61 32.94 1.86
CA PHE A 15 23.96 34.31 1.53
C PHE A 15 23.13 35.26 2.38
N GLN A 16 23.80 36.18 3.07
CA GLN A 16 23.16 37.30 3.77
C GLN A 16 23.33 38.57 2.94
N PHE A 17 22.21 39.22 2.63
CA PHE A 17 22.16 40.52 2.00
C PHE A 17 22.13 41.59 3.09
N HIS A 18 23.06 42.54 3.01
CA HIS A 18 23.15 43.65 3.96
C HIS A 18 22.49 44.90 3.38
N ASP A 19 21.98 45.77 4.27
CA ASP A 19 21.35 47.04 3.87
C ASP A 19 22.31 48.00 3.12
N ASN A 20 23.62 47.74 3.22
CA ASN A 20 24.66 48.47 2.49
C ASN A 20 24.93 47.93 1.07
N GLY A 21 24.13 46.96 0.60
CA GLY A 21 24.25 46.36 -0.73
C GLY A 21 25.37 45.32 -0.87
N THR A 22 26.07 44.97 0.22
CA THR A 22 27.05 43.87 0.19
C THR A 22 26.38 42.52 0.46
N VAL A 23 26.98 41.45 -0.08
CA VAL A 23 26.53 40.07 0.14
C VAL A 23 27.66 39.29 0.79
N THR A 24 27.38 38.61 1.89
CA THR A 24 28.36 37.78 2.60
C THR A 24 27.81 36.40 2.87
N LEU A 25 28.69 35.40 2.91
CA LEU A 25 28.35 34.09 3.46
C LEU A 25 28.38 34.18 4.98
N ALA A 26 27.21 34.03 5.59
CA ALA A 26 27.02 34.13 7.04
C ALA A 26 25.91 33.18 7.46
N ASN A 27 25.91 32.80 8.74
CA ASN A 27 24.98 31.86 9.34
C ASN A 27 25.15 30.39 8.93
N ARG A 28 24.49 29.49 9.68
CA ARG A 28 24.46 28.05 9.36
C ARG A 28 23.75 27.77 8.03
N PRO A 29 24.20 26.78 7.27
CA PRO A 29 23.44 26.23 6.15
C PRO A 29 22.04 25.82 6.63
N LEU A 30 21.01 26.37 5.99
CA LEU A 30 19.62 26.08 6.30
C LEU A 30 18.91 25.62 5.01
N SER A 31 18.18 24.52 5.09
CA SER A 31 17.20 24.12 4.09
C SER A 31 15.81 24.14 4.72
N CYS A 32 14.77 24.23 3.88
CA CYS A 32 13.38 24.21 4.33
C CYS A 32 13.10 22.99 5.25
N SER A 33 13.59 21.80 4.87
CA SER A 33 13.49 20.58 5.66
C SER A 33 14.14 20.69 7.05
N VAL A 34 15.35 21.26 7.13
CA VAL A 34 16.04 21.45 8.42
C VAL A 34 15.28 22.42 9.30
N MET A 35 14.74 23.51 8.73
CA MET A 35 13.97 24.50 9.49
C MET A 35 12.67 23.92 10.06
N ILE A 36 11.94 23.12 9.28
CA ILE A 36 10.72 22.45 9.75
C ILE A 36 11.04 21.54 10.93
N LEU A 37 12.11 20.74 10.81
CA LEU A 37 12.52 19.81 11.84
C LEU A 37 13.03 20.51 13.11
N ASP A 38 13.76 21.62 12.97
CA ASP A 38 14.12 22.52 14.08
C ASP A 38 12.86 23.01 14.81
N ASN A 39 11.84 23.46 14.07
CA ASN A 39 10.58 23.96 14.64
C ASN A 39 9.75 22.85 15.31
N ASP A 40 9.85 21.61 14.83
CA ASP A 40 9.24 20.42 15.43
C ASP A 40 9.95 19.94 16.71
N GLY A 41 10.95 20.69 17.20
CA GLY A 41 11.64 20.42 18.46
C GLY A 41 12.94 19.62 18.33
N THR A 42 13.48 19.46 17.12
CA THR A 42 14.79 18.84 16.93
C THR A 42 15.88 19.74 17.51
N ALA A 43 16.78 19.16 18.32
CA ALA A 43 17.88 19.91 18.90
C ALA A 43 18.87 20.35 17.80
N ARG A 44 19.09 21.66 17.70
CA ARG A 44 20.04 22.29 16.79
C ARG A 44 21.45 21.81 17.06
N THR A 45 22.14 21.32 16.04
CA THR A 45 23.56 20.95 16.09
C THR A 45 24.48 22.10 15.73
N MET A 46 24.09 22.89 14.73
CA MET A 46 24.91 23.97 14.17
C MET A 46 24.56 25.31 14.83
N SER A 47 25.58 26.06 15.24
CA SER A 47 25.36 27.40 15.82
C SER A 47 24.79 28.34 14.75
N ARG A 48 24.02 29.36 15.17
CA ARG A 48 23.36 30.27 14.21
C ARG A 48 24.35 30.99 13.31
N ASP A 49 25.51 31.37 13.83
CA ASP A 49 26.51 32.19 13.14
C ASP A 49 27.64 31.37 12.48
N GLU A 50 27.48 30.04 12.42
CA GLU A 50 28.53 29.12 11.99
C GLU A 50 28.48 28.84 10.48
N THR A 51 29.63 28.86 9.81
CA THR A 51 29.78 28.44 8.40
C THR A 51 30.88 27.40 8.28
N PHE A 52 30.82 26.51 7.29
CA PHE A 52 31.80 25.42 7.19
C PHE A 52 32.86 25.70 6.12
N GLY A 53 34.14 25.52 6.49
CA GLY A 53 35.24 25.48 5.51
C GLY A 53 35.54 24.06 5.00
N CYS A 54 34.85 23.05 5.51
CA CYS A 54 35.10 21.64 5.24
C CYS A 54 33.80 20.86 5.05
N THR A 55 33.69 20.10 3.96
CA THR A 55 32.56 19.23 3.64
C THR A 55 32.36 18.14 4.69
N ASP A 56 33.43 17.53 5.21
CA ASP A 56 33.32 16.47 6.22
C ASP A 56 32.68 16.99 7.52
N ALA A 57 33.01 18.22 7.94
CA ALA A 57 32.42 18.84 9.13
C ALA A 57 30.93 19.11 8.93
N PHE A 58 30.54 19.67 7.79
CA PHE A 58 29.13 19.90 7.44
C PHE A 58 28.32 18.59 7.41
N VAL A 59 28.85 17.54 6.76
CA VAL A 59 28.21 16.22 6.71
C VAL A 59 28.07 15.60 8.10
N SER A 60 29.11 15.71 8.93
CA SER A 60 29.07 15.22 10.31
C SER A 60 27.95 15.87 11.11
N ASP A 61 27.82 17.20 11.06
CA ASP A 61 26.80 17.93 11.83
C ASP A 61 25.38 17.69 11.33
N MET A 62 25.21 17.46 10.02
CA MET A 62 23.95 17.01 9.46
C MET A 62 23.57 15.60 9.92
N LEU A 63 24.53 14.67 10.02
CA LEU A 63 24.26 13.34 10.55
C LEU A 63 23.89 13.38 12.05
N ILE A 64 24.57 14.22 12.84
CA ILE A 64 24.21 14.45 14.25
C ILE A 64 22.82 15.10 14.36
N PHE A 65 22.47 16.02 13.45
CA PHE A 65 21.13 16.60 13.41
C PHE A 65 20.05 15.52 13.24
N HIS A 66 20.29 14.57 12.35
CA HIS A 66 19.39 13.42 12.16
C HIS A 66 19.37 12.46 13.36
N ASP A 67 20.45 12.35 14.11
CA ASP A 67 20.48 11.60 15.38
C ASP A 67 19.58 12.29 16.43
N ASN A 68 19.74 13.61 16.58
CA ASN A 68 18.91 14.43 17.48
C ASN A 68 17.42 14.37 17.10
N ARG A 69 17.09 14.30 15.82
CA ARG A 69 15.70 14.12 15.36
C ARG A 69 15.10 12.81 15.87
N LEU A 70 15.84 11.71 15.71
CA LEU A 70 15.39 10.40 16.17
C LEU A 70 15.16 10.41 17.69
N LEU A 71 16.04 11.06 18.45
CA LEU A 71 15.93 11.17 19.91
C LEU A 71 14.74 12.05 20.33
N SER A 72 14.62 13.24 19.76
CA SER A 72 13.62 14.26 20.16
C SER A 72 12.18 13.91 19.81
N GLN A 73 11.93 13.32 18.63
CA GLN A 73 10.56 13.08 18.13
C GLN A 73 9.96 11.78 18.69
N PRO A 74 8.99 11.80 19.62
CA PRO A 74 8.51 10.58 20.30
C PRO A 74 7.87 9.56 19.35
N ASN A 75 7.26 10.04 18.26
CA ASN A 75 6.58 9.25 17.24
C ASN A 75 7.49 8.85 16.05
N ALA A 76 8.80 9.07 16.13
CA ALA A 76 9.74 8.78 15.04
C ALA A 76 9.90 7.28 14.73
N VAL A 77 9.54 6.41 15.66
CA VAL A 77 9.66 4.94 15.52
C VAL A 77 8.31 4.25 15.70
N TYR A 78 8.14 3.08 15.10
CA TYR A 78 6.92 2.26 15.19
C TYR A 78 7.11 1.02 16.07
N SER A 79 8.29 0.42 16.06
CA SER A 79 8.65 -0.77 16.84
C SER A 79 10.12 -0.77 17.21
N GLY A 80 10.54 -1.71 18.06
CA GLY A 80 11.96 -1.86 18.42
C GLY A 80 12.83 -2.19 17.20
N ASP A 81 12.32 -3.04 16.31
CA ASP A 81 13.03 -3.38 15.06
C ASP A 81 13.15 -2.18 14.11
N ASP A 82 12.10 -1.35 14.02
CA ASP A 82 12.17 -0.10 13.28
C ASP A 82 13.20 0.87 13.89
N CYS A 83 13.21 1.01 15.22
CA CYS A 83 14.22 1.82 15.91
C CYS A 83 15.64 1.33 15.60
N ARG A 84 15.90 0.02 15.70
CA ARG A 84 17.21 -0.57 15.37
C ARG A 84 17.58 -0.39 13.90
N ALA A 85 16.64 -0.56 12.98
CA ALA A 85 16.87 -0.32 11.56
C ALA A 85 17.24 1.15 11.28
N GLN A 86 16.52 2.11 11.88
CA GLN A 86 16.81 3.53 11.74
C GLN A 86 18.18 3.90 12.33
N MET A 87 18.55 3.33 13.47
CA MET A 87 19.88 3.47 14.08
C MET A 87 20.97 2.89 13.17
N ALA A 88 20.75 1.69 12.62
CA ALA A 88 21.69 1.05 11.71
C ALA A 88 21.92 1.89 10.44
N VAL A 89 20.87 2.48 9.86
CA VAL A 89 20.99 3.38 8.70
C VAL A 89 21.86 4.59 9.01
N LYS A 90 21.70 5.21 10.19
CA LYS A 90 22.51 6.37 10.62
C LYS A 90 23.98 5.98 10.81
N THR A 91 24.23 4.83 11.44
CA THR A 91 25.58 4.26 11.57
C THR A 91 26.21 4.01 10.20
N LEU A 92 25.47 3.41 9.27
CA LEU A 92 25.97 3.11 7.93
C LEU A 92 26.26 4.38 7.13
N LEU A 93 25.41 5.41 7.20
CA LEU A 93 25.69 6.68 6.53
C LEU A 93 26.95 7.35 7.08
N ARG A 94 27.15 7.30 8.40
CA ARG A 94 28.39 7.79 9.02
C ARG A 94 29.61 7.02 8.52
N VAL A 95 29.52 5.69 8.42
CA VAL A 95 30.58 4.85 7.83
C VAL A 95 30.78 5.14 6.35
N LEU A 96 29.73 5.32 5.56
CA LEU A 96 29.81 5.51 4.10
C LEU A 96 30.23 6.94 3.71
N SER A 97 30.14 7.90 4.62
CA SER A 97 30.41 9.32 4.36
C SER A 97 31.77 9.57 3.70
N HIS A 98 32.84 8.98 4.23
CA HIS A 98 34.20 9.16 3.72
C HIS A 98 34.41 8.65 2.29
N ARG A 99 33.56 7.72 1.81
CA ARG A 99 33.60 7.17 0.45
C ARG A 99 32.91 8.08 -0.55
N HIS A 100 31.89 8.81 -0.11
CA HIS A 100 31.08 9.66 -0.96
C HIS A 100 31.56 11.11 -0.99
N VAL A 101 32.14 11.60 0.12
CA VAL A 101 32.83 12.90 0.17
C VAL A 101 34.19 12.79 -0.51
N ARG A 102 34.36 13.47 -1.66
CA ARG A 102 35.59 13.37 -2.45
C ARG A 102 36.72 14.11 -1.78
N ARG A 103 37.84 13.41 -1.52
CA ARG A 103 38.99 13.96 -0.79
C ARG A 103 39.52 15.29 -1.36
N TYR A 104 39.49 15.45 -2.68
CA TYR A 104 39.99 16.65 -3.36
C TYR A 104 38.99 17.83 -3.37
N LEU A 105 37.73 17.62 -2.97
CA LEU A 105 36.69 18.67 -2.85
C LEU A 105 36.34 19.02 -1.40
N ARG A 106 37.04 18.42 -0.41
CA ARG A 106 36.73 18.57 1.01
C ARG A 106 36.76 20.02 1.50
N SER A 107 37.67 20.82 0.96
CA SER A 107 37.84 22.23 1.34
C SER A 107 37.34 23.20 0.26
N GLY A 108 36.46 22.72 -0.62
CA GLY A 108 35.94 23.46 -1.76
C GLY A 108 36.59 23.07 -3.11
N PRO A 109 36.24 23.76 -4.21
CA PRO A 109 35.32 24.90 -4.24
C PRO A 109 33.88 24.51 -3.89
N PHE A 110 33.18 25.39 -3.18
CA PHE A 110 31.74 25.26 -2.95
C PHE A 110 30.98 26.01 -4.05
N ALA A 111 29.75 25.60 -4.35
CA ALA A 111 28.94 26.19 -5.41
C ALA A 111 27.63 26.74 -4.84
N LEU A 112 27.16 27.85 -5.42
CA LEU A 112 25.83 28.36 -5.14
C LEU A 112 24.79 27.36 -5.66
N GLN A 113 23.90 26.93 -4.77
CA GLN A 113 22.82 26.01 -5.09
C GLN A 113 21.46 26.57 -4.65
N LEU A 114 20.45 26.29 -5.47
CA LEU A 114 19.06 26.63 -5.23
C LEU A 114 18.37 25.42 -4.61
N THR A 115 18.29 25.38 -3.28
CA THR A 115 17.79 24.19 -2.57
C THR A 115 16.27 24.02 -2.62
N ASP A 116 15.54 25.04 -3.11
CA ASP A 116 14.09 25.04 -3.31
C ASP A 116 13.70 25.55 -4.71
N LEU A 117 14.34 25.00 -5.75
CA LEU A 117 14.02 25.37 -7.13
C LEU A 117 12.82 24.58 -7.67
N HIS A 118 11.74 25.29 -8.01
CA HIS A 118 10.57 24.71 -8.67
C HIS A 118 10.05 25.61 -9.80
N ALA A 119 9.16 25.08 -10.66
CA ALA A 119 8.68 25.81 -11.84
C ALA A 119 8.06 27.18 -11.51
N SER A 120 7.38 27.34 -10.38
CA SER A 120 6.81 28.64 -9.95
C SER A 120 7.86 29.68 -9.51
N ASN A 121 9.14 29.33 -9.40
CA ASN A 121 10.23 30.25 -9.06
C ASN A 121 10.96 30.82 -10.29
N ILE A 122 10.57 30.38 -11.49
CA ILE A 122 11.25 30.72 -12.74
C ILE A 122 10.28 31.52 -13.62
N PHE A 123 10.67 32.75 -13.96
CA PHE A 123 10.01 33.51 -15.01
C PHE A 123 10.67 33.22 -16.35
N VAL A 124 9.84 33.10 -17.38
CA VAL A 124 10.27 32.91 -18.76
C VAL A 124 9.57 33.91 -19.69
N ASP A 125 10.23 34.28 -20.78
CA ASP A 125 9.61 35.04 -21.87
C ASP A 125 8.77 34.14 -22.82
N GLU A 126 8.22 34.74 -23.87
CA GLU A 126 7.41 34.05 -24.89
C GLU A 126 8.21 32.97 -25.65
N GLU A 127 9.54 33.09 -25.68
CA GLU A 127 10.47 32.13 -26.29
C GLU A 127 11.04 31.11 -25.29
N TRP A 128 10.51 31.04 -24.07
CA TRP A 128 10.97 30.16 -22.98
C TRP A 128 12.38 30.44 -22.43
N ASN A 129 12.97 31.61 -22.71
CA ASN A 129 14.21 32.00 -22.05
C ASN A 129 13.93 32.43 -20.62
N VAL A 130 14.80 32.01 -19.68
CA VAL A 130 14.68 32.40 -18.27
C VAL A 130 14.98 33.90 -18.13
N THR A 131 13.97 34.68 -17.77
CA THR A 131 14.05 36.14 -17.58
C THR A 131 14.25 36.55 -16.14
N GLY A 132 13.86 35.71 -15.18
CA GLY A 132 13.99 36.03 -13.76
C GLY A 132 13.87 34.81 -12.86
N LEU A 133 14.46 34.91 -11.67
CA LEU A 133 14.34 33.93 -10.61
C LEU A 133 13.82 34.62 -9.34
N VAL A 134 12.81 34.03 -8.71
CA VAL A 134 12.26 34.52 -7.44
C VAL A 134 12.39 33.47 -6.35
N ASP A 135 12.07 33.86 -5.11
CA ASP A 135 12.09 32.98 -3.94
C ASP A 135 13.49 32.48 -3.57
N LEU A 136 14.42 33.42 -3.44
CA LEU A 136 15.84 33.17 -3.15
C LEU A 136 16.12 32.85 -1.67
N GLU A 137 15.09 32.61 -0.86
CA GLU A 137 15.19 32.46 0.60
C GLU A 137 16.02 31.26 1.05
N TRP A 138 16.17 30.25 0.18
CA TRP A 138 16.90 29.01 0.45
C TRP A 138 18.19 28.86 -0.38
N ILE A 139 18.76 29.96 -0.89
CA ILE A 139 20.06 29.92 -1.57
C ILE A 139 21.17 29.64 -0.56
N CYS A 140 21.99 28.63 -0.86
CA CYS A 140 23.12 28.26 -0.04
C CYS A 140 24.35 27.94 -0.90
N ALA A 141 25.54 28.33 -0.43
CA ALA A 141 26.78 27.76 -0.92
C ALA A 141 26.93 26.35 -0.32
N LEU A 142 26.98 25.33 -1.17
CA LEU A 142 27.02 23.92 -0.77
C LEU A 142 28.17 23.18 -1.47
N PRO A 143 28.58 22.00 -0.97
CA PRO A 143 29.55 21.13 -1.65
C PRO A 143 29.17 20.91 -3.11
N LEU A 144 30.12 21.06 -4.03
CA LEU A 144 29.87 20.90 -5.48
C LEU A 144 29.23 19.55 -5.82
N GLU A 145 29.59 18.51 -5.07
CA GLU A 145 29.09 17.14 -5.21
C GLU A 145 27.65 16.92 -4.71
N SER A 146 27.07 17.89 -3.97
CA SER A 146 25.69 17.83 -3.48
C SER A 146 24.65 18.36 -4.48
N GLY A 147 25.10 19.02 -5.56
CA GLY A 147 24.20 19.58 -6.56
C GLY A 147 23.68 18.55 -7.55
N ASP A 148 22.43 18.72 -7.98
CA ASP A 148 21.77 17.92 -9.01
C ASP A 148 22.37 18.24 -10.39
N ALA A 149 23.45 17.54 -10.77
CA ALA A 149 23.92 17.55 -12.15
C ALA A 149 23.03 16.61 -12.99
N PRO A 150 22.29 17.11 -14.00
CA PRO A 150 21.44 16.27 -14.82
C PRO A 150 22.28 15.20 -15.54
N GLY A 151 21.98 13.92 -15.26
CA GLY A 151 22.60 12.76 -15.91
C GLY A 151 23.64 11.98 -15.10
N ALA A 152 23.96 12.39 -13.87
CA ALA A 152 24.92 11.67 -13.02
C ALA A 152 24.22 10.68 -12.06
N GLU A 153 23.79 9.51 -12.54
CA GLU A 153 23.33 8.40 -11.68
C GLU A 153 24.48 7.75 -10.90
N THR A 154 25.16 8.51 -10.06
CA THR A 154 26.27 8.01 -9.23
C THR A 154 25.81 7.81 -7.79
N LYS A 155 26.39 6.82 -7.09
CA LYS A 155 26.12 6.59 -5.66
C LYS A 155 26.35 7.83 -4.79
N GLY A 156 27.17 8.78 -5.23
CA GLY A 156 27.40 10.04 -4.49
C GLY A 156 26.15 10.92 -4.42
N VAL A 157 25.38 11.03 -5.49
CA VAL A 157 24.14 11.84 -5.54
C VAL A 157 23.13 11.30 -4.52
N TRP A 158 22.95 9.97 -4.50
CA TRP A 158 22.07 9.32 -3.54
C TRP A 158 22.50 9.49 -2.09
N PHE A 159 23.80 9.56 -1.81
CA PHE A 159 24.32 9.87 -0.48
C PHE A 159 23.94 11.29 -0.04
N TRP A 160 24.05 12.27 -0.93
CA TRP A 160 23.65 13.65 -0.64
C TRP A 160 22.13 13.78 -0.42
N HIS A 161 21.31 13.07 -1.19
CA HIS A 161 19.86 12.99 -0.93
C HIS A 161 19.51 12.31 0.39
N CYS A 162 20.28 11.29 0.82
CA CYS A 162 20.09 10.68 2.14
C CYS A 162 20.30 11.70 3.26
N ILE A 163 21.29 12.58 3.13
CA ILE A 163 21.61 13.58 4.16
C ILE A 163 20.62 14.76 4.12
N SER A 164 20.11 15.14 2.94
CA SER A 164 19.17 16.25 2.82
C SER A 164 17.72 15.90 3.17
N SER A 165 17.35 14.61 3.13
CA SER A 165 15.97 14.15 3.39
C SER A 165 15.87 13.18 4.57
N ALA A 166 15.29 13.67 5.67
CA ALA A 166 15.08 12.87 6.88
C ALA A 166 14.18 11.63 6.69
N ASN A 167 13.26 11.67 5.72
CA ASN A 167 12.29 10.60 5.47
C ASN A 167 12.77 9.63 4.38
N ALA A 168 13.42 10.14 3.33
CA ALA A 168 13.87 9.31 2.22
C ALA A 168 15.18 8.57 2.52
N MET A 169 15.96 9.04 3.51
CA MET A 169 17.25 8.49 3.93
C MET A 169 17.29 6.95 3.97
N TYR A 170 16.29 6.32 4.58
CA TYR A 170 16.25 4.87 4.78
C TYR A 170 16.09 4.12 3.45
N LEU A 171 15.16 4.58 2.61
CA LEU A 171 14.88 3.99 1.30
C LEU A 171 16.04 4.18 0.34
N LEU A 172 16.62 5.38 0.32
CA LEU A 172 17.71 5.72 -0.59
C LEU A 172 19.00 4.96 -0.25
N LEU A 173 19.28 4.74 1.04
CA LEU A 173 20.41 3.92 1.44
C LEU A 173 20.26 2.47 0.98
N GLU A 174 19.10 1.85 1.23
CA GLU A 174 18.86 0.45 0.88
C GLU A 174 18.87 0.23 -0.65
N SER A 175 18.24 1.13 -1.40
CA SER A 175 18.07 0.98 -2.86
C SER A 175 19.31 1.36 -3.67
N HIS A 176 20.10 2.35 -3.24
CA HIS A 176 21.14 2.94 -4.09
C HIS A 176 22.55 2.91 -3.49
N LEU A 177 22.71 2.88 -2.16
CA LEU A 177 24.03 2.90 -1.51
C LEU A 177 24.52 1.50 -1.14
N CYS A 178 23.64 0.68 -0.57
CA CYS A 178 23.94 -0.67 -0.13
C CYS A 178 24.15 -1.65 -1.31
N PRO A 179 24.83 -2.79 -1.07
CA PRO A 179 24.82 -3.93 -1.98
C PRO A 179 23.37 -4.45 -2.20
N PRO A 180 23.10 -5.19 -3.29
CA PRO A 180 21.74 -5.67 -3.64
C PRO A 180 21.12 -6.66 -2.62
N VAL A 181 21.86 -7.03 -1.56
CA VAL A 181 21.33 -7.80 -0.44
C VAL A 181 20.99 -6.82 0.68
N SER A 182 19.70 -6.67 0.97
CA SER A 182 19.25 -5.90 2.13
C SER A 182 19.74 -6.54 3.43
N LEU A 183 20.06 -5.72 4.42
CA LEU A 183 20.52 -6.20 5.72
C LEU A 183 19.41 -7.06 6.36
N SER A 184 19.81 -8.21 6.92
CA SER A 184 18.89 -8.99 7.75
C SER A 184 18.57 -8.21 9.02
N SER A 185 17.42 -8.50 9.65
CA SER A 185 17.06 -7.86 10.93
C SER A 185 18.11 -8.09 12.02
N GLU A 186 18.81 -9.22 11.97
CA GLU A 186 19.93 -9.55 12.86
C GLU A 186 21.15 -8.66 12.58
N ALA A 187 21.46 -8.42 11.30
CA ALA A 187 22.55 -7.53 10.91
C ALA A 187 22.22 -6.07 11.25
N GLU A 188 20.98 -5.62 11.07
CA GLU A 188 20.53 -4.30 11.51
C GLU A 188 20.66 -4.15 13.03
N ALA A 189 20.22 -5.14 13.80
CA ALA A 189 20.38 -5.14 15.26
C ALA A 189 21.86 -5.05 15.64
N ALA A 190 22.72 -5.86 15.02
CA ALA A 190 24.16 -5.82 15.28
C ALA A 190 24.82 -4.49 14.89
N VAL A 191 24.40 -3.84 13.79
CA VAL A 191 24.93 -2.54 13.38
C VAL A 191 24.37 -1.41 14.25
N SER A 192 23.14 -1.54 14.74
CA SER A 192 22.49 -0.53 15.59
C SER A 192 23.22 -0.30 16.92
N THR A 193 23.93 -1.31 17.45
CA THR A 193 24.72 -1.19 18.69
C THR A 193 25.90 -0.24 18.55
N PHE A 194 26.36 0.05 17.33
CA PHE A 194 27.43 1.01 17.08
C PHE A 194 26.92 2.46 16.95
N TRP A 195 25.60 2.70 17.06
CA TRP A 195 25.04 4.05 16.97
C TRP A 195 25.29 4.87 18.25
N CYS A 196 25.10 4.26 19.42
CA CYS A 196 25.45 4.83 20.72
C CYS A 196 25.79 3.72 21.74
N TRP A 197 26.51 4.06 22.80
CA TRP A 197 26.97 3.11 23.83
C TRP A 197 25.80 2.32 24.46
N ASP A 198 24.69 3.00 24.74
CA ASP A 198 23.49 2.42 25.37
C ASP A 198 22.37 2.26 24.34
N ALA A 199 22.66 1.61 23.22
CA ALA A 199 21.73 1.46 22.09
C ALA A 199 20.39 0.82 22.47
N GLU A 200 20.41 -0.21 23.33
CA GLU A 200 19.17 -0.87 23.78
C GLU A 200 18.35 0.03 24.72
N ASP A 201 19.00 0.82 25.57
CA ASP A 201 18.30 1.81 26.40
C ASP A 201 17.71 2.93 25.55
N ALA A 202 18.40 3.34 24.48
CA ALA A 202 17.86 4.29 23.52
C ALA A 202 16.59 3.73 22.83
N VAL A 203 16.60 2.45 22.41
CA VAL A 203 15.42 1.77 21.85
C VAL A 203 14.29 1.74 22.88
N TRP A 204 14.58 1.35 24.12
CA TRP A 204 13.59 1.29 25.20
C TRP A 204 12.97 2.67 25.47
N ASN A 205 13.80 3.71 25.63
CA ASN A 205 13.35 5.09 25.85
C ASN A 205 12.48 5.59 24.70
N LYS A 206 12.82 5.27 23.44
CA LYS A 206 12.00 5.63 22.29
C LYS A 206 10.65 4.93 22.29
N LEU A 207 10.59 3.65 22.64
CA LEU A 207 9.33 2.90 22.71
C LEU A 207 8.43 3.43 23.83
N THR A 208 9.00 3.70 25.01
CA THR A 208 8.28 4.30 26.13
C THR A 208 7.75 5.70 25.77
N GLY A 209 8.57 6.53 25.11
CA GLY A 209 8.16 7.85 24.64
C GLY A 209 7.05 7.80 23.58
N LYS A 210 7.10 6.82 22.68
CA LYS A 210 6.04 6.58 21.69
C LYS A 210 4.72 6.20 22.36
N GLU A 211 4.76 5.28 23.33
CA GLU A 211 3.57 4.84 24.05
C GLU A 211 2.90 6.02 24.78
N ALA A 212 3.69 6.82 25.49
CA ALA A 212 3.21 8.05 26.14
C ALA A 212 2.62 9.06 25.15
N TYR A 213 3.23 9.22 23.98
CA TYR A 213 2.71 10.08 22.91
C TYR A 213 1.37 9.56 22.37
N ASP A 214 1.26 8.25 22.09
CA ASP A 214 0.04 7.64 21.59
C ASP A 214 -1.09 7.72 22.63
N ASP A 215 -0.79 7.61 23.92
CA ASP A 215 -1.75 7.76 25.01
C ASP A 215 -2.20 9.20 25.21
N SER A 216 -1.27 10.17 25.15
CA SER A 216 -1.60 11.60 25.14
C SER A 216 -2.51 11.94 23.95
N ARG A 217 -2.20 11.41 22.76
CA ARG A 217 -3.03 11.59 21.57
C ARG A 217 -4.43 11.00 21.73
N LYS A 218 -4.56 9.82 22.35
CA LYS A 218 -5.88 9.22 22.66
C LYS A 218 -6.68 10.05 23.66
N SER A 219 -6.01 10.61 24.67
CA SER A 219 -6.60 11.49 25.68
C SER A 219 -7.15 12.79 25.06
N LEU A 220 -6.34 13.45 24.21
CA LEU A 220 -6.74 14.66 23.49
C LEU A 220 -7.89 14.45 22.50
N LEU A 221 -8.04 13.23 21.97
CA LEU A 221 -9.10 12.87 21.03
C LEU A 221 -10.39 12.38 21.72
N GLY A 222 -10.47 12.41 23.05
CA GLY A 222 -11.70 12.10 23.80
C GLY A 222 -12.17 10.64 23.68
N ALA A 223 -11.26 9.67 23.68
CA ALA A 223 -11.64 8.26 23.63
C ALA A 223 -12.24 7.78 24.97
N ASP A 224 -13.50 7.35 24.94
CA ASP A 224 -14.24 6.78 26.08
C ASP A 224 -13.44 5.73 26.89
N PRO A 225 -13.55 5.70 28.23
CA PRO A 225 -12.81 4.78 29.11
C PRO A 225 -13.17 3.29 28.96
N GLY A 226 -14.06 2.91 28.04
CA GLY A 226 -14.48 1.51 27.82
C GLY A 226 -13.46 0.63 27.09
N PHE A 227 -12.29 1.16 26.71
CA PHE A 227 -11.27 0.43 25.93
C PHE A 227 -10.18 -0.24 26.79
N SER A 228 -10.19 -0.04 28.11
CA SER A 228 -9.13 -0.45 29.03
C SER A 228 -9.14 -1.93 29.47
N HIS A 229 -10.12 -2.74 29.04
CA HIS A 229 -10.25 -4.12 29.54
C HIS A 229 -9.69 -5.24 28.66
N PHE A 230 -9.01 -4.97 27.54
CA PHE A 230 -8.59 -6.04 26.62
C PHE A 230 -7.09 -6.27 26.41
N ASN A 231 -6.20 -5.50 27.06
CA ASN A 231 -4.73 -5.66 26.87
C ASN A 231 -3.95 -6.14 28.10
N SER A 232 -4.59 -6.38 29.24
CA SER A 232 -3.89 -6.93 30.42
C SER A 232 -4.00 -8.45 30.45
N GLN A 233 -3.33 -9.17 29.55
CA GLN A 233 -3.01 -10.60 29.75
C GLN A 233 -1.97 -11.10 28.74
N ARG A 234 -0.69 -10.92 29.07
CA ARG A 234 0.41 -11.91 28.98
C ARG A 234 1.75 -11.20 29.12
N SER A 235 2.25 -11.13 30.35
CA SER A 235 3.68 -11.03 30.63
C SER A 235 4.10 -12.37 31.23
N PRO A 236 5.11 -13.09 30.70
CA PRO A 236 5.70 -14.22 31.40
C PRO A 236 6.61 -13.68 32.50
N THR A 237 6.23 -13.98 33.75
CA THR A 237 7.01 -13.78 34.95
C THR A 237 8.28 -14.63 34.89
N TYR A 238 9.46 -14.00 34.85
CA TYR A 238 10.70 -14.63 35.28
C TYR A 238 10.91 -14.31 36.75
N GLY A 239 10.78 -15.33 37.59
CA GLY A 239 11.15 -15.26 38.99
C GLY A 239 12.66 -15.35 39.15
N HIS A 240 13.23 -14.43 39.91
CA HIS A 240 14.46 -14.69 40.65
C HIS A 240 14.29 -14.12 42.06
N SER A 241 14.09 -15.03 43.01
CA SER A 241 14.26 -14.81 44.44
C SER A 241 15.76 -14.76 44.76
N GLY A 242 16.14 -13.78 45.59
CA GLY A 242 17.48 -13.67 46.17
C GLY A 242 17.60 -12.40 46.99
N GLU A 243 17.27 -12.51 48.28
CA GLU A 243 17.58 -11.54 49.33
C GLU A 243 19.06 -11.13 49.28
N TYR A 244 19.34 -9.82 49.40
CA TYR A 244 20.39 -9.23 50.25
C TYR A 244 20.32 -7.71 50.10
N ALA A 245 19.88 -7.01 51.14
CA ALA A 245 20.33 -5.64 51.39
C ALA A 245 21.78 -5.71 51.94
N PRO A 246 22.63 -4.73 51.64
CA PRO A 246 22.93 -3.80 52.73
C PRO A 246 23.09 -2.34 52.31
N ASP A 247 22.78 -1.53 53.32
CA ASP A 247 23.08 -0.11 53.54
C ASP A 247 24.55 0.26 53.26
N TYR A 248 24.81 1.43 52.67
CA TYR A 248 25.96 2.30 52.99
C TYR A 248 25.79 3.69 52.36
N SER A 249 25.52 4.67 53.22
CA SER A 249 25.84 6.08 53.01
C SER A 249 27.36 6.29 53.08
N GLN A 250 27.99 6.98 52.12
CA GLN A 250 29.06 7.96 52.39
C GLN A 250 29.47 8.79 51.15
N ASN A 251 29.64 10.08 51.42
CA ASN A 251 30.02 11.21 50.56
C ASN A 251 31.38 11.08 49.84
N TYR A 252 31.46 11.70 48.65
CA TYR A 252 32.47 12.65 48.10
C TYR A 252 31.94 13.06 46.71
N GLY A 253 31.83 14.30 46.20
CA GLY A 253 32.11 15.68 46.63
C GLY A 253 32.17 16.57 45.35
N GLN A 254 31.40 17.67 45.33
CA GLN A 254 31.57 18.95 44.57
C GLN A 254 31.75 18.95 43.03
N ALA A 255 31.33 19.94 42.22
CA ALA A 255 30.43 21.09 42.29
C ALA A 255 30.46 21.76 40.89
N TYR A 256 29.33 22.19 40.32
CA TYR A 256 29.22 23.42 39.53
C TYR A 256 27.78 23.98 39.66
N PRO A 257 27.59 25.30 39.82
CA PRO A 257 26.37 25.90 40.35
C PRO A 257 25.35 26.28 39.26
N GLN A 258 24.06 26.08 39.55
CA GLN A 258 22.95 26.74 38.84
C GLN A 258 22.43 27.92 39.68
N PRO A 259 22.22 29.11 39.10
CA PRO A 259 21.66 30.26 39.82
C PRO A 259 20.16 30.07 40.08
N ALA A 260 19.77 30.29 41.33
CA ALA A 260 18.39 30.34 41.77
C ALA A 260 17.72 31.65 41.30
N VAL A 261 16.54 31.51 40.69
CA VAL A 261 15.57 32.62 40.56
C VAL A 261 14.27 32.15 41.19
N ASN A 262 13.89 32.85 42.26
CA ASN A 262 12.65 32.70 43.01
C ASN A 262 11.41 32.93 42.12
N GLN A 263 10.42 32.05 42.19
CA GLN A 263 9.02 32.39 41.90
C GLN A 263 8.10 31.90 43.03
N PRO A 264 7.09 32.69 43.44
CA PRO A 264 6.30 32.45 44.63
C PRO A 264 5.31 31.29 44.47
N SER A 265 5.10 30.59 45.57
CA SER A 265 4.11 29.54 45.77
C SER A 265 2.69 30.11 45.69
N TYR A 266 1.94 29.70 44.66
CA TYR A 266 0.48 29.81 44.66
C TYR A 266 -0.13 28.42 44.86
N MET A 267 -0.86 28.25 45.97
CA MET A 267 -1.74 27.11 46.22
C MET A 267 -2.82 27.06 45.12
N GLN A 268 -2.89 25.93 44.42
CA GLN A 268 -3.99 25.62 43.51
C GLN A 268 -5.15 25.08 44.35
N PRO A 269 -6.36 25.68 44.32
CA PRO A 269 -7.49 25.11 45.05
C PRO A 269 -8.04 23.91 44.28
N ALA A 270 -8.42 22.87 45.03
CA ALA A 270 -9.10 21.70 44.51
C ALA A 270 -10.49 22.09 43.98
N TYR A 271 -10.76 21.81 42.70
CA TYR A 271 -12.10 21.92 42.12
C TYR A 271 -12.43 20.65 41.34
N ALA A 272 -12.81 19.62 42.09
CA ALA A 272 -13.66 18.55 41.60
C ALA A 272 -15.13 18.98 41.79
N GLU A 273 -15.54 20.08 41.15
CA GLU A 273 -16.93 20.50 41.03
C GLU A 273 -16.97 21.64 40.00
N ASN A 274 -17.82 21.51 38.97
CA ASN A 274 -18.01 22.40 37.80
C ASN A 274 -17.54 21.87 36.42
N ALA A 275 -17.58 20.56 36.19
CA ALA A 275 -17.33 19.96 34.87
C ALA A 275 -18.48 20.13 33.84
N ASN A 276 -19.45 21.05 34.02
CA ASN A 276 -20.60 21.21 33.13
C ASN A 276 -20.79 22.60 32.51
N LEU A 277 -19.83 23.51 32.63
CA LEU A 277 -19.90 24.85 32.02
C LEU A 277 -18.51 25.26 31.53
N ASN A 278 -18.07 24.79 30.37
CA ASN A 278 -17.01 25.43 29.57
C ASN A 278 -16.92 24.86 28.15
N THR A 279 -17.93 25.13 27.33
CA THR A 279 -17.85 25.10 25.86
C THR A 279 -17.21 26.38 25.28
N SER A 280 -16.65 27.25 26.12
CA SER A 280 -16.25 28.61 25.74
C SER A 280 -14.73 28.86 25.76
N PHE A 281 -13.89 27.86 26.02
CA PHE A 281 -12.44 28.09 26.17
C PHE A 281 -11.62 27.93 24.87
N ASP A 282 -12.18 27.35 23.80
CA ASP A 282 -11.50 27.18 22.51
C ASP A 282 -11.62 28.38 21.55
N GLN A 283 -12.18 29.52 21.99
CA GLN A 283 -12.48 30.66 21.11
C GLN A 283 -11.49 31.85 21.21
N GLY A 284 -10.33 31.68 21.84
CA GLY A 284 -9.44 32.79 22.19
C GLY A 284 -8.73 33.50 21.03
N TYR A 285 -8.38 32.79 19.94
CA TYR A 285 -7.56 33.37 18.86
C TYR A 285 -8.39 33.91 17.69
N ALA A 286 -9.47 33.25 17.29
CA ALA A 286 -10.30 33.67 16.15
C ALA A 286 -11.16 34.91 16.43
N HIS A 287 -11.61 35.10 17.67
CA HIS A 287 -12.48 36.22 18.03
C HIS A 287 -11.75 37.57 18.08
N ARG A 288 -10.44 37.57 18.40
CA ARG A 288 -9.62 38.78 18.51
C ARG A 288 -9.34 39.47 17.17
N GLN A 289 -9.58 38.78 16.05
CA GLN A 289 -9.38 39.29 14.68
C GLN A 289 -10.68 39.47 13.88
N GLY A 290 -11.86 39.28 14.50
CA GLY A 290 -13.15 39.55 13.85
C GLY A 290 -13.59 38.54 12.77
N LEU A 291 -13.04 37.33 12.76
CA LEU A 291 -13.42 36.27 11.81
C LEU A 291 -14.56 35.40 12.36
N THR A 292 -15.53 35.04 11.51
CA THR A 292 -16.67 34.19 11.87
C THR A 292 -16.24 32.76 12.19
N PRO A 293 -16.79 32.11 13.24
CA PRO A 293 -16.38 30.77 13.64
C PRO A 293 -16.79 29.70 12.61
N SER A 294 -15.87 28.78 12.31
CA SER A 294 -16.15 27.58 11.53
C SER A 294 -17.07 26.63 12.29
N ALA A 295 -18.20 26.27 11.68
CA ALA A 295 -19.19 25.36 12.25
C ALA A 295 -18.59 23.97 12.56
N PRO A 296 -19.06 23.27 13.61
CA PRO A 296 -18.60 21.92 13.92
C PRO A 296 -18.90 20.97 12.76
N SER A 297 -17.91 20.13 12.42
CA SER A 297 -18.01 19.12 11.37
C SER A 297 -19.12 18.11 11.70
N ARG A 298 -20.13 18.02 10.82
CA ARG A 298 -21.13 16.95 10.87
C ARG A 298 -20.44 15.62 10.57
N SER A 299 -20.79 14.58 11.33
CA SER A 299 -20.34 13.21 11.08
C SER A 299 -20.72 12.79 9.65
N VAL A 300 -19.72 12.42 8.86
CA VAL A 300 -19.91 12.00 7.47
C VAL A 300 -20.50 10.59 7.49
N HIS A 301 -21.77 10.47 7.12
CA HIS A 301 -22.40 9.16 6.90
C HIS A 301 -21.59 8.39 5.85
N ARG A 302 -21.25 7.13 6.17
CA ARG A 302 -20.49 6.21 5.30
C ARG A 302 -21.24 5.93 3.99
N ASP A 303 -21.01 6.76 2.98
CA ASP A 303 -21.61 6.63 1.66
C ASP A 303 -20.99 5.41 0.94
N SER A 304 -21.71 4.29 0.90
CA SER A 304 -21.21 3.03 0.33
C SER A 304 -20.91 3.14 -1.17
N MET A 305 -21.39 4.18 -1.85
CA MET A 305 -21.12 4.48 -3.25
C MET A 305 -20.28 5.74 -3.45
N GLY A 306 -19.66 6.28 -2.39
CA GLY A 306 -18.81 7.47 -2.47
C GLY A 306 -17.65 7.35 -3.46
N PHE A 307 -17.16 6.13 -3.73
CA PHE A 307 -16.10 5.88 -4.71
C PHE A 307 -16.51 6.20 -6.16
N ILE A 308 -17.81 6.21 -6.48
CA ILE A 308 -18.33 6.55 -7.82
C ILE A 308 -18.14 8.06 -8.11
N LYS A 309 -17.80 8.87 -7.10
CA LYS A 309 -17.51 10.29 -7.30
C LYS A 309 -16.14 10.53 -7.96
N THR A 310 -15.20 9.56 -7.91
CA THR A 310 -13.92 9.70 -8.61
C THR A 310 -14.04 9.22 -10.06
N LYS A 311 -13.52 10.05 -10.98
CA LYS A 311 -13.69 9.88 -12.44
C LYS A 311 -13.25 8.50 -12.92
N TRP A 312 -12.08 8.03 -12.45
CA TRP A 312 -11.51 6.76 -12.91
C TRP A 312 -12.19 5.54 -12.29
N SER A 313 -12.63 5.61 -11.04
CA SER A 313 -13.38 4.52 -10.41
C SER A 313 -14.76 4.34 -11.04
N ALA A 314 -15.45 5.45 -11.34
CA ALA A 314 -16.71 5.43 -12.06
C ALA A 314 -16.54 4.87 -13.48
N ALA A 315 -15.48 5.27 -14.18
CA ALA A 315 -15.16 4.75 -15.51
C ALA A 315 -14.88 3.24 -15.48
N PHE A 316 -14.10 2.75 -14.50
CA PHE A 316 -13.78 1.33 -14.37
C PHE A 316 -15.06 0.51 -14.12
N MET A 317 -15.91 0.94 -13.19
CA MET A 317 -17.21 0.30 -12.92
C MET A 317 -18.15 0.37 -14.13
N GLY A 318 -18.15 1.48 -14.87
CA GLY A 318 -18.96 1.66 -16.07
C GLY A 318 -18.57 0.70 -17.19
N VAL A 319 -17.27 0.56 -17.46
CA VAL A 319 -16.75 -0.36 -18.49
C VAL A 319 -17.08 -1.82 -18.14
N THR A 320 -16.87 -2.24 -16.90
CA THR A 320 -17.16 -3.62 -16.46
C THR A 320 -18.66 -3.92 -16.49
N THR A 321 -19.50 -2.97 -16.06
CA THR A 321 -20.96 -3.12 -16.11
C THR A 321 -21.47 -3.19 -17.55
N LEU A 322 -20.96 -2.34 -18.43
CA LEU A 322 -21.34 -2.35 -19.84
C LEU A 322 -20.94 -3.66 -20.53
N GLN A 323 -19.70 -4.14 -20.29
CA GLN A 323 -19.24 -5.45 -20.76
C GLN A 323 -20.19 -6.56 -20.30
N ALA A 324 -20.47 -6.62 -18.99
CA ALA A 324 -21.33 -7.64 -18.41
C ALA A 324 -22.72 -7.65 -19.05
N ILE A 325 -23.36 -6.48 -19.24
CA ILE A 325 -24.68 -6.39 -19.86
C ILE A 325 -24.64 -6.92 -21.30
N ILE A 326 -23.69 -6.46 -22.12
CA ILE A 326 -23.62 -6.87 -23.54
C ILE A 326 -23.39 -8.38 -23.65
N CYS A 327 -22.44 -8.92 -22.89
CA CYS A 327 -22.13 -10.36 -22.92
C CYS A 327 -23.31 -11.21 -22.42
N LEU A 328 -23.99 -10.80 -21.34
CA LEU A 328 -25.17 -11.52 -20.83
C LEU A 328 -26.32 -11.54 -21.82
N VAL A 329 -26.55 -10.43 -22.55
CA VAL A 329 -27.59 -10.37 -23.59
C VAL A 329 -27.27 -11.33 -24.74
N PHE A 330 -26.02 -11.36 -25.21
CA PHE A 330 -25.60 -12.28 -26.27
C PHE A 330 -25.68 -13.74 -25.84
N GLU A 331 -25.22 -14.07 -24.63
CA GLU A 331 -25.33 -15.42 -24.07
C GLU A 331 -26.80 -15.87 -23.91
N ALA A 332 -27.67 -15.00 -23.40
CA ALA A 332 -29.09 -15.30 -23.26
C ALA A 332 -29.77 -15.54 -24.62
N TYR A 333 -29.41 -14.78 -25.65
CA TYR A 333 -29.90 -14.99 -27.01
C TYR A 333 -29.45 -16.33 -27.58
N VAL A 334 -28.14 -16.64 -27.49
CA VAL A 334 -27.59 -17.92 -27.98
C VAL A 334 -28.26 -19.10 -27.28
N PHE A 335 -28.43 -19.02 -25.96
CA PHE A 335 -29.12 -20.03 -25.19
C PHE A 335 -30.58 -20.19 -25.63
N GLY A 336 -31.32 -19.07 -25.75
CA GLY A 336 -32.72 -19.09 -26.17
C GLY A 336 -32.89 -19.73 -27.54
N LYS A 337 -32.09 -19.33 -28.53
CA LYS A 337 -32.10 -19.89 -29.89
C LYS A 337 -31.78 -21.38 -29.92
N PHE A 338 -30.75 -21.79 -29.18
CA PHE A 338 -30.40 -23.20 -29.07
C PHE A 338 -31.54 -24.01 -28.46
N GLN A 339 -32.09 -23.57 -27.32
CA GLN A 339 -33.17 -24.27 -26.63
C GLN A 339 -34.43 -24.40 -27.49
N THR A 340 -34.77 -23.37 -28.26
CA THR A 340 -35.92 -23.41 -29.19
C THR A 340 -35.71 -24.31 -30.40
N SER A 341 -34.45 -24.69 -30.70
CA SER A 341 -34.08 -25.51 -31.86
C SER A 341 -33.94 -26.99 -31.52
N LEU A 342 -33.98 -27.36 -30.23
CA LEU A 342 -33.96 -28.75 -29.79
C LEU A 342 -35.27 -29.45 -30.15
N GLY A 343 -35.15 -30.69 -30.65
CA GLY A 343 -36.26 -31.59 -30.98
C GLY A 343 -36.64 -32.49 -29.80
N GLU A 344 -37.22 -33.66 -30.10
CA GLU A 344 -37.54 -34.66 -29.07
C GLU A 344 -36.28 -35.16 -28.34
N HIS A 345 -36.41 -35.40 -27.04
CA HIS A 345 -35.30 -35.87 -26.22
C HIS A 345 -34.84 -37.26 -26.67
N ARG A 346 -33.52 -37.43 -26.80
CA ARG A 346 -32.89 -38.69 -27.24
C ARG A 346 -31.99 -39.22 -26.13
N ASP A 347 -32.27 -40.44 -25.68
CA ASP A 347 -31.49 -41.14 -24.65
C ASP A 347 -30.23 -41.82 -25.22
N LEU A 348 -29.37 -41.02 -25.86
CA LEU A 348 -28.05 -41.46 -26.29
C LEU A 348 -26.98 -40.76 -25.44
N PRO A 349 -26.02 -41.48 -24.84
CA PRO A 349 -25.00 -40.88 -23.97
C PRO A 349 -24.22 -39.72 -24.61
N LYS A 350 -23.89 -39.84 -25.90
CA LYS A 350 -23.19 -38.81 -26.67
C LYS A 350 -24.02 -37.55 -26.92
N VAL A 351 -25.34 -37.67 -26.97
CA VAL A 351 -26.29 -36.57 -27.19
C VAL A 351 -26.65 -35.89 -25.87
N GLN A 352 -26.83 -36.68 -24.81
CA GLN A 352 -27.08 -36.18 -23.45
C GLN A 352 -25.95 -35.25 -22.95
N SER A 353 -24.69 -35.55 -23.26
CA SER A 353 -23.57 -34.67 -22.90
C SER A 353 -23.60 -33.33 -23.64
N GLN A 354 -24.10 -33.30 -24.89
CA GLN A 354 -24.27 -32.04 -25.64
C GLN A 354 -25.41 -31.17 -25.08
N TYR A 355 -26.54 -31.77 -24.70
CA TYR A 355 -27.65 -31.02 -24.09
C TYR A 355 -27.25 -30.28 -22.81
N LYS A 356 -26.30 -30.83 -22.05
CA LYS A 356 -25.81 -30.22 -20.80
C LYS A 356 -24.77 -29.14 -21.03
N THR A 357 -24.09 -29.14 -22.19
CA THR A 357 -22.92 -28.28 -22.45
C THR A 357 -23.29 -26.80 -22.46
N ILE A 358 -24.35 -26.42 -23.17
CA ILE A 358 -24.75 -25.01 -23.31
C ILE A 358 -25.33 -24.40 -22.03
N PRO A 359 -26.26 -25.07 -21.30
CA PRO A 359 -26.70 -24.60 -19.99
C PRO A 359 -25.54 -24.42 -18.99
N THR A 360 -24.53 -25.29 -19.06
CA THR A 360 -23.35 -25.21 -18.19
C THR A 360 -22.51 -23.96 -18.48
N PHE A 361 -22.34 -23.60 -19.76
CA PHE A 361 -21.61 -22.38 -20.12
C PHE A 361 -22.38 -21.12 -19.73
N LEU A 362 -23.67 -21.05 -20.04
CA LEU A 362 -24.51 -19.90 -19.69
C LEU A 362 -24.47 -19.65 -18.18
N THR A 363 -24.69 -20.68 -17.36
CA THR A 363 -24.72 -20.55 -15.89
C THR A 363 -23.38 -20.08 -15.34
N LEU A 364 -22.27 -20.54 -15.92
CA LEU A 364 -20.94 -20.09 -15.53
C LEU A 364 -20.64 -18.66 -15.94
N PHE A 365 -21.04 -18.22 -17.13
CA PHE A 365 -20.85 -16.83 -17.56
C PHE A 365 -21.69 -15.87 -16.76
N ILE A 366 -22.95 -16.22 -16.46
CA ILE A 366 -23.79 -15.44 -15.56
C ILE A 366 -23.10 -15.28 -14.20
N PHE A 367 -22.65 -16.38 -13.61
CA PHE A 367 -21.92 -16.33 -12.36
C PHE A 367 -20.62 -15.52 -12.47
N GLY A 368 -19.87 -15.69 -13.57
CA GLY A 368 -18.65 -14.96 -13.92
C GLY A 368 -18.81 -13.46 -13.90
N PHE A 369 -19.71 -12.94 -14.72
CA PHE A 369 -19.94 -11.51 -14.83
C PHE A 369 -20.52 -10.90 -13.55
N LEU A 370 -21.44 -11.60 -12.87
CA LEU A 370 -21.97 -11.13 -11.58
C LEU A 370 -20.88 -11.09 -10.50
N TYR A 371 -20.04 -12.13 -10.43
CA TYR A 371 -18.94 -12.18 -9.48
C TYR A 371 -17.90 -11.09 -9.77
N GLU A 372 -17.56 -10.87 -11.04
CA GLU A 372 -16.66 -9.81 -11.47
C GLU A 372 -17.15 -8.43 -10.99
N LEU A 373 -18.43 -8.10 -11.17
CA LEU A 373 -19.01 -6.84 -10.69
C LEU A 373 -18.90 -6.69 -9.17
N VAL A 374 -19.11 -7.77 -8.41
CA VAL A 374 -18.96 -7.76 -6.95
C VAL A 374 -17.51 -7.52 -6.54
N VAL A 375 -16.54 -8.15 -7.22
CA VAL A 375 -15.11 -7.95 -6.94
C VAL A 375 -14.66 -6.54 -7.33
N VAL A 376 -15.12 -6.02 -8.47
CA VAL A 376 -14.85 -4.63 -8.90
C VAL A 376 -15.37 -3.65 -7.85
N TRP A 377 -16.61 -3.83 -7.42
CA TRP A 377 -17.21 -2.99 -6.38
C TRP A 377 -16.40 -3.03 -5.08
N ASP A 378 -15.99 -4.21 -4.60
CA ASP A 378 -15.17 -4.33 -3.39
C ASP A 378 -13.79 -3.70 -3.58
N ALA A 379 -13.14 -3.92 -4.73
CA ALA A 379 -11.81 -3.41 -5.04
C ALA A 379 -11.79 -1.88 -5.06
N LEU A 380 -12.78 -1.24 -5.72
CA LEU A 380 -12.89 0.21 -5.80
C LEU A 380 -13.28 0.82 -4.46
N ARG A 381 -14.24 0.22 -3.74
CA ARG A 381 -14.66 0.69 -2.40
C ARG A 381 -13.51 0.67 -1.40
N MET A 382 -12.68 -0.36 -1.43
CA MET A 382 -11.55 -0.53 -0.50
C MET A 382 -10.25 0.10 -1.02
N LYS A 383 -10.30 0.85 -2.14
CA LYS A 383 -9.14 1.43 -2.84
C LYS A 383 -7.99 0.41 -3.00
N ASN A 384 -8.34 -0.84 -3.33
CA ASN A 384 -7.40 -1.96 -3.38
C ASN A 384 -6.94 -2.20 -4.82
N THR A 385 -5.79 -1.62 -5.17
CA THR A 385 -5.19 -1.72 -6.49
C THR A 385 -4.82 -3.15 -6.89
N ILE A 386 -4.45 -4.00 -5.92
CA ILE A 386 -4.10 -5.40 -6.20
C ILE A 386 -5.31 -6.17 -6.71
N GLN A 387 -6.49 -5.93 -6.13
CA GLN A 387 -7.73 -6.54 -6.61
C GLN A 387 -8.11 -6.02 -8.00
N VAL A 388 -7.93 -4.72 -8.28
CA VAL A 388 -8.17 -4.15 -9.63
C VAL A 388 -7.29 -4.84 -10.68
N ILE A 389 -6.00 -5.06 -10.39
CA ILE A 389 -5.09 -5.80 -11.27
C ILE A 389 -5.58 -7.26 -11.43
N GLY A 390 -5.96 -7.90 -10.33
CA GLY A 390 -6.52 -9.25 -10.36
C GLY A 390 -7.78 -9.37 -11.23
N VAL A 391 -8.67 -8.37 -11.20
CA VAL A 391 -9.86 -8.32 -12.07
C VAL A 391 -9.46 -8.22 -13.54
N CYS A 392 -8.44 -7.42 -13.90
CA CYS A 392 -7.97 -7.35 -15.27
C CYS A 392 -7.42 -8.70 -15.77
N ILE A 393 -6.71 -9.43 -14.91
CA ILE A 393 -6.22 -10.79 -15.21
C ILE A 393 -7.39 -11.78 -15.34
N ALA A 394 -8.38 -11.68 -14.45
CA ALA A 394 -9.59 -12.52 -14.52
C ALA A 394 -10.37 -12.27 -15.82
N ASN A 395 -10.45 -11.02 -16.28
CA ASN A 395 -11.10 -10.69 -17.55
C ASN A 395 -10.35 -11.27 -18.76
N LEU A 396 -9.01 -11.31 -18.71
CA LEU A 396 -8.19 -12.02 -19.70
C LEU A 396 -8.47 -13.54 -19.69
N ALA A 397 -8.69 -14.14 -18.52
CA ALA A 397 -9.10 -15.54 -18.43
C ALA A 397 -10.49 -15.78 -19.03
N LEU A 398 -11.46 -14.87 -18.80
CA LEU A 398 -12.77 -14.90 -19.44
C LEU A 398 -12.68 -14.77 -20.97
N LEU A 399 -11.75 -13.96 -21.48
CA LEU A 399 -11.47 -13.84 -22.92
C LEU A 399 -11.03 -15.18 -23.53
N VAL A 400 -10.04 -15.84 -22.92
CA VAL A 400 -9.58 -17.16 -23.39
C VAL A 400 -10.72 -18.18 -23.34
N TYR A 401 -11.54 -18.11 -22.30
CA TYR A 401 -12.63 -19.05 -22.09
C TYR A 401 -13.76 -18.88 -23.12
N THR A 402 -14.15 -17.64 -23.42
CA THR A 402 -15.14 -17.33 -24.48
C THR A 402 -14.63 -17.70 -25.87
N ALA A 403 -13.32 -17.64 -26.12
CA ALA A 403 -12.74 -18.17 -27.36
C ALA A 403 -12.89 -19.70 -27.46
N ILE A 404 -12.63 -20.44 -26.38
CA ILE A 404 -12.79 -21.92 -26.33
C ILE A 404 -14.25 -22.32 -26.55
N GLN A 405 -15.20 -21.55 -26.02
CA GLN A 405 -16.64 -21.80 -26.11
C GLN A 405 -17.14 -21.90 -27.56
N ILE A 406 -16.60 -21.09 -28.49
CA ILE A 406 -17.02 -21.06 -29.90
C ILE A 406 -16.90 -22.46 -30.51
N GLU A 407 -15.74 -23.09 -30.38
CA GLU A 407 -15.48 -24.42 -30.93
C GLU A 407 -16.31 -25.51 -30.22
N GLN A 408 -16.57 -25.36 -28.92
CA GLN A 408 -17.38 -26.31 -28.15
C GLN A 408 -18.85 -26.27 -28.59
N ILE A 409 -19.43 -25.08 -28.78
CA ILE A 409 -20.81 -24.93 -29.24
C ILE A 409 -20.96 -25.40 -30.69
N GLN A 410 -19.98 -25.10 -31.56
CA GLN A 410 -19.99 -25.62 -32.92
C GLN A 410 -20.02 -27.14 -32.93
N THR A 411 -19.15 -27.79 -32.15
CA THR A 411 -19.07 -29.25 -32.05
C THR A 411 -20.36 -29.85 -31.49
N ALA A 412 -20.98 -29.18 -30.51
CA ALA A 412 -22.25 -29.62 -29.94
C ALA A 412 -23.39 -29.58 -30.97
N ILE A 413 -23.50 -28.49 -31.74
CA ILE A 413 -24.53 -28.33 -32.79
C ILE A 413 -24.34 -29.36 -33.90
N THR A 414 -23.11 -29.62 -34.34
CA THR A 414 -22.84 -30.63 -35.39
C THR A 414 -23.24 -32.03 -34.94
N ILE A 415 -22.86 -32.44 -33.72
CA ILE A 415 -23.23 -33.74 -33.17
C ILE A 415 -24.77 -33.86 -33.03
N LEU A 416 -25.44 -32.82 -32.54
CA LEU A 416 -26.91 -32.83 -32.42
C LEU A 416 -27.62 -32.95 -33.77
N GLY A 417 -27.06 -32.35 -34.82
CA GLY A 417 -27.53 -32.53 -36.19
C GLY A 417 -27.36 -33.97 -36.69
N GLU A 418 -26.18 -34.56 -36.51
CA GLU A 418 -25.87 -35.94 -36.94
C GLU A 418 -26.80 -36.98 -36.32
N PHE A 419 -27.20 -36.78 -35.06
CA PHE A 419 -28.06 -37.71 -34.33
C PHE A 419 -29.57 -37.39 -34.42
N ASN A 420 -29.99 -36.47 -35.31
CA ASN A 420 -31.39 -36.05 -35.46
C ASN A 420 -32.04 -35.64 -34.12
N ALA A 421 -31.30 -34.87 -33.33
CA ALA A 421 -31.72 -34.33 -32.04
C ALA A 421 -32.24 -32.88 -32.12
N LEU A 422 -32.08 -32.24 -33.29
CA LEU A 422 -32.67 -30.94 -33.63
C LEU A 422 -34.08 -31.12 -34.20
N LYS A 423 -34.88 -30.05 -34.22
CA LYS A 423 -36.18 -30.06 -34.88
C LYS A 423 -36.03 -30.41 -36.37
N PRO A 424 -37.00 -31.12 -36.98
CA PRO A 424 -36.92 -31.54 -38.39
C PRO A 424 -36.76 -30.38 -39.37
N GLU A 425 -37.26 -29.20 -39.01
CA GLU A 425 -37.21 -27.98 -39.81
C GLU A 425 -35.90 -27.20 -39.63
N THR A 426 -35.06 -27.57 -38.67
CA THR A 426 -33.87 -26.78 -38.30
C THR A 426 -32.60 -27.50 -38.71
N LEU A 427 -31.93 -26.99 -39.75
CA LEU A 427 -30.64 -27.51 -40.17
C LEU A 427 -29.52 -27.02 -39.23
N SER A 428 -28.57 -27.90 -38.90
CA SER A 428 -27.45 -27.57 -38.02
C SER A 428 -26.60 -26.40 -38.55
N THR A 429 -26.49 -26.25 -39.87
CA THR A 429 -25.78 -25.14 -40.51
C THR A 429 -26.50 -23.81 -40.39
N GLU A 430 -27.84 -23.80 -40.44
CA GLU A 430 -28.66 -22.60 -40.24
C GLU A 430 -28.59 -22.14 -38.77
N LEU A 431 -28.75 -23.08 -37.83
CA LEU A 431 -28.61 -22.78 -36.41
C LEU A 431 -27.23 -22.20 -36.09
N TRP A 432 -26.16 -22.79 -36.64
CA TRP A 432 -24.81 -22.26 -36.49
C TRP A 432 -24.65 -20.87 -37.11
N GLY A 433 -25.23 -20.63 -38.29
CA GLY A 433 -25.25 -19.33 -38.95
C GLY A 433 -25.88 -18.23 -38.08
N ASP A 434 -26.97 -18.56 -37.38
CA ASP A 434 -27.68 -17.64 -36.47
C ASP A 434 -26.87 -17.30 -35.20
N VAL A 435 -26.20 -18.28 -34.58
CA VAL A 435 -25.53 -18.08 -33.27
C VAL A 435 -24.07 -17.64 -33.39
N LYS A 436 -23.38 -18.02 -34.48
CA LYS A 436 -21.95 -17.73 -34.69
C LYS A 436 -21.59 -16.25 -34.56
N PRO A 437 -22.34 -15.28 -35.11
CA PRO A 437 -21.98 -13.86 -35.01
C PRO A 437 -21.91 -13.37 -33.56
N TYR A 438 -22.86 -13.81 -32.72
CA TYR A 438 -22.91 -13.44 -31.30
C TYR A 438 -21.77 -14.09 -30.51
N LEU A 439 -21.49 -15.37 -30.77
CA LEU A 439 -20.39 -16.08 -30.12
C LEU A 439 -19.01 -15.49 -30.44
N VAL A 440 -18.80 -14.98 -31.66
CA VAL A 440 -17.56 -14.29 -32.04
C VAL A 440 -17.51 -12.86 -31.48
N ALA A 441 -18.66 -12.20 -31.32
CA ALA A 441 -18.74 -10.85 -30.77
C ALA A 441 -18.36 -10.81 -29.28
N ILE A 442 -18.67 -11.85 -28.49
CA ILE A 442 -18.40 -11.89 -27.05
C ILE A 442 -16.89 -11.71 -26.74
N PRO A 443 -15.96 -12.53 -27.28
CA PRO A 443 -14.52 -12.31 -27.08
C PRO A 443 -14.05 -10.94 -27.58
N ALA A 444 -14.61 -10.41 -28.66
CA ALA A 444 -14.22 -9.09 -29.17
C ALA A 444 -14.59 -7.97 -28.18
N VAL A 445 -15.78 -8.04 -27.57
CA VAL A 445 -16.24 -7.09 -26.54
C VAL A 445 -15.38 -7.20 -25.29
N ILE A 446 -15.12 -8.41 -24.80
CA ILE A 446 -14.26 -8.64 -23.62
C ILE A 446 -12.83 -8.16 -23.90
N GLY A 447 -12.30 -8.41 -25.11
CA GLY A 447 -10.97 -7.96 -25.50
C GLY A 447 -10.84 -6.44 -25.49
N LEU A 448 -11.81 -5.73 -26.09
CA LEU A 448 -11.86 -4.27 -26.06
C LEU A 448 -11.96 -3.74 -24.62
N ALA A 449 -12.89 -4.28 -23.84
CA ALA A 449 -13.07 -3.89 -22.44
C ALA A 449 -11.83 -4.20 -21.59
N THR A 450 -11.09 -5.29 -21.85
CA THR A 450 -9.82 -5.60 -21.18
C THR A 450 -8.76 -4.54 -21.44
N VAL A 451 -8.64 -4.05 -22.68
CA VAL A 451 -7.71 -2.95 -23.02
C VAL A 451 -8.11 -1.66 -22.30
N CYS A 452 -9.41 -1.32 -22.31
CA CYS A 452 -9.93 -0.15 -21.59
C CYS A 452 -9.70 -0.27 -20.07
N MET A 453 -9.99 -1.43 -19.49
CA MET A 453 -9.77 -1.73 -18.07
C MET A 453 -8.29 -1.64 -17.71
N GLY A 454 -7.38 -2.14 -18.56
CA GLY A 454 -5.93 -2.03 -18.34
C GLY A 454 -5.45 -0.58 -18.29
N PHE A 455 -5.92 0.27 -19.21
CA PHE A 455 -5.61 1.70 -19.20
C PHE A 455 -6.17 2.41 -17.95
N ILE A 456 -7.43 2.16 -17.60
CA ILE A 456 -8.07 2.76 -16.43
C ILE A 456 -7.42 2.25 -15.13
N ALA A 457 -7.05 0.96 -15.06
CA ALA A 457 -6.35 0.37 -13.93
C ALA A 457 -4.97 1.01 -13.71
N TRP A 458 -4.25 1.34 -14.79
CA TRP A 458 -3.00 2.10 -14.68
C TRP A 458 -3.23 3.50 -14.08
N LYS A 459 -4.29 4.19 -14.47
CA LYS A 459 -4.66 5.48 -13.86
C LYS A 459 -5.08 5.34 -12.40
N LEU A 460 -5.88 4.34 -12.06
CA LEU A 460 -6.26 4.02 -10.68
C LEU A 460 -5.04 3.66 -9.83
N TYR A 461 -4.04 2.97 -10.38
CA TYR A 461 -2.79 2.69 -9.69
C TYR A 461 -2.07 3.97 -9.30
N GLN A 462 -1.99 4.96 -10.19
CA GLN A 462 -1.37 6.25 -9.89
C GLN A 462 -2.13 6.98 -8.78
N GLU A 463 -3.46 7.04 -8.86
CA GLU A 463 -4.32 7.71 -7.87
C GLU A 463 -4.24 7.03 -6.49
N PHE A 464 -4.37 5.70 -6.44
CA PHE A 464 -4.32 4.94 -5.18
C PHE A 464 -2.91 4.85 -4.59
N ALA A 465 -1.84 4.92 -5.39
CA ALA A 465 -0.47 4.90 -4.85
C ALA A 465 -0.19 6.10 -3.93
N TRP A 466 -0.73 7.28 -4.25
CA TRP A 466 -0.64 8.48 -3.41
C TRP A 466 -1.43 8.35 -2.11
N ASP A 467 -2.65 7.80 -2.16
CA ASP A 467 -3.48 7.56 -0.98
C ASP A 467 -2.88 6.51 -0.04
N ILE A 468 -2.33 5.43 -0.60
CA ILE A 468 -1.64 4.37 0.15
C ILE A 468 -0.37 4.94 0.83
N LEU A 469 0.35 5.85 0.16
CA LEU A 469 1.52 6.53 0.74
C LEU A 469 1.12 7.43 1.92
N LYS A 470 0.03 8.21 1.79
CA LYS A 470 -0.47 9.11 2.84
C LYS A 470 -0.97 8.35 4.08
N ASN A 471 -1.67 7.23 3.89
CA ASN A 471 -2.30 6.50 4.99
C ASN A 471 -1.36 5.59 5.78
N ILE A 472 -0.28 5.08 5.16
CA ILE A 472 0.62 4.11 5.80
C ILE A 472 1.83 4.80 6.46
N GLY A 473 2.19 6.01 6.04
CA GLY A 473 3.42 6.66 6.49
C GLY A 473 4.68 6.00 5.92
N ALA A 474 5.85 6.48 6.33
CA ALA A 474 7.15 6.12 5.73
C ALA A 474 7.70 4.72 6.12
N ASP A 475 6.99 3.91 6.92
CA ASP A 475 7.44 2.55 7.28
C ASP A 475 7.21 1.55 6.13
N TYR A 476 8.27 1.36 5.35
CA TYR A 476 8.31 0.44 4.22
C TYR A 476 8.12 -1.03 4.63
N ARG A 477 8.60 -1.45 5.81
CA ARG A 477 8.47 -2.84 6.28
C ARG A 477 7.00 -3.14 6.56
N MET A 478 6.30 -2.20 7.19
CA MET A 478 4.87 -2.32 7.42
C MET A 478 4.08 -2.33 6.10
N LYS A 479 4.43 -1.44 5.16
CA LYS A 479 3.83 -1.40 3.81
C LYS A 479 4.00 -2.73 3.07
N LYS A 480 5.18 -3.33 3.13
CA LYS A 480 5.47 -4.63 2.50
C LYS A 480 4.66 -5.78 3.13
N ARG A 481 4.56 -5.83 4.46
CA ARG A 481 3.71 -6.82 5.16
C ARG A 481 2.24 -6.68 4.80
N PHE A 482 1.74 -5.43 4.75
CA PHE A 482 0.37 -5.14 4.37
C PHE A 482 0.07 -5.50 2.91
N LEU A 483 1.02 -5.25 2.00
CA LEU A 483 0.93 -5.66 0.60
C LEU A 483 0.77 -7.18 0.47
N HIS A 484 1.62 -7.97 1.14
CA HIS A 484 1.51 -9.43 1.13
C HIS A 484 0.16 -9.93 1.66
N TYR A 485 -0.35 -9.31 2.73
CA TYR A 485 -1.70 -9.60 3.24
C TYR A 485 -2.80 -9.27 2.22
N GLN A 486 -2.74 -8.11 1.57
CA GLN A 486 -3.73 -7.72 0.56
C GLN A 486 -3.69 -8.64 -0.67
N ILE A 487 -2.49 -9.03 -1.12
CA ILE A 487 -2.31 -10.03 -2.19
C ILE A 487 -2.96 -11.34 -1.78
N TYR A 488 -2.69 -11.82 -0.57
CA TYR A 488 -3.25 -13.07 -0.08
C TYR A 488 -4.78 -13.05 -0.05
N ILE A 489 -5.40 -12.01 0.53
CA ILE A 489 -6.86 -11.88 0.56
C ILE A 489 -7.46 -11.75 -0.86
N ALA A 490 -6.77 -11.09 -1.79
CA ALA A 490 -7.19 -11.02 -3.18
C ALA A 490 -7.18 -12.41 -3.84
N LEU A 491 -6.09 -13.18 -3.68
CA LEU A 491 -5.99 -14.55 -4.19
C LEU A 491 -7.11 -15.45 -3.65
N LEU A 492 -7.44 -15.36 -2.35
CA LEU A 492 -8.54 -16.14 -1.77
C LEU A 492 -9.91 -15.90 -2.45
N LYS A 493 -10.16 -14.67 -2.92
CA LYS A 493 -11.40 -14.35 -3.64
C LYS A 493 -11.40 -14.98 -5.03
N PHE A 494 -10.29 -14.85 -5.77
CA PHE A 494 -10.18 -15.50 -7.08
C PHE A 494 -10.22 -17.03 -6.95
N ASP A 495 -9.60 -17.61 -5.94
CA ASP A 495 -9.71 -19.04 -5.62
C ASP A 495 -11.19 -19.43 -5.44
N PHE A 496 -11.95 -18.69 -4.63
CA PHE A 496 -13.39 -18.96 -4.48
C PHE A 496 -14.12 -19.04 -5.83
N PHE A 497 -13.85 -18.11 -6.74
CA PHE A 497 -14.47 -18.09 -8.06
C PHE A 497 -14.10 -19.30 -8.92
N PHE A 498 -12.80 -19.57 -9.10
CA PHE A 498 -12.33 -20.64 -9.98
C PHE A 498 -12.69 -22.02 -9.43
N PHE A 499 -12.62 -22.22 -8.11
CA PHE A 499 -13.10 -23.43 -7.45
C PHE A 499 -14.60 -23.63 -7.67
N LEU A 500 -15.41 -22.61 -7.42
CA LEU A 500 -16.86 -22.74 -7.57
C LEU A 500 -17.25 -22.96 -9.04
N GLY A 501 -16.60 -22.24 -9.97
CA GLY A 501 -16.80 -22.42 -11.41
C GLY A 501 -16.47 -23.84 -11.87
N PHE A 502 -15.35 -24.41 -11.41
CA PHE A 502 -14.99 -25.79 -11.68
C PHE A 502 -16.03 -26.77 -11.12
N ILE A 503 -16.45 -26.60 -9.87
CA ILE A 503 -17.41 -27.51 -9.24
C ILE A 503 -18.78 -27.42 -9.92
N ILE A 504 -19.27 -26.23 -10.27
CA ILE A 504 -20.55 -26.06 -10.99
C ILE A 504 -20.50 -26.79 -12.33
N GLN A 505 -19.44 -26.60 -13.13
CA GLN A 505 -19.27 -27.32 -14.40
C GLN A 505 -19.22 -28.84 -14.19
N PHE A 506 -18.46 -29.28 -13.18
CA PHE A 506 -18.25 -30.69 -12.90
C PHE A 506 -19.53 -31.39 -12.40
N VAL A 507 -20.30 -30.75 -11.52
CA VAL A 507 -21.57 -31.25 -10.98
C VAL A 507 -22.59 -31.46 -12.10
N VAL A 508 -22.75 -30.49 -13.01
CA VAL A 508 -23.72 -30.60 -14.11
C VAL A 508 -23.38 -31.80 -15.02
N VAL A 509 -22.10 -32.07 -15.25
CA VAL A 509 -21.64 -33.22 -16.05
C VAL A 509 -21.85 -34.55 -15.31
N VAL A 510 -21.54 -34.61 -14.02
CA VAL A 510 -21.56 -35.83 -13.20
C VAL A 510 -22.94 -36.18 -12.62
N ALA A 511 -23.94 -35.31 -12.77
CA ALA A 511 -25.29 -35.47 -12.22
C ALA A 511 -26.12 -36.66 -12.74
N GLN A 512 -25.52 -37.72 -13.30
CA GLN A 512 -26.29 -38.79 -13.96
C GLN A 512 -26.02 -40.23 -13.57
N LYS A 513 -25.30 -40.51 -12.49
CA LYS A 513 -25.26 -41.88 -11.96
C LYS A 513 -25.28 -41.86 -10.45
N THR A 514 -25.89 -42.90 -9.90
CA THR A 514 -26.09 -43.25 -8.49
C THR A 514 -24.75 -43.53 -7.77
N ASP A 515 -23.77 -42.65 -7.97
CA ASP A 515 -22.40 -42.83 -7.54
C ASP A 515 -22.13 -41.97 -6.30
N PRO A 516 -21.45 -42.51 -5.27
CA PRO A 516 -21.06 -41.75 -4.06
C PRO A 516 -20.23 -40.49 -4.38
N GLU A 517 -19.69 -40.41 -5.59
CA GLU A 517 -18.89 -39.29 -6.08
C GLU A 517 -19.70 -38.01 -6.32
N PHE A 518 -20.97 -38.12 -6.67
CA PHE A 518 -21.85 -36.95 -6.82
C PHE A 518 -22.07 -36.27 -5.47
N ALA A 519 -22.42 -37.07 -4.45
CA ALA A 519 -22.58 -36.59 -3.08
C ALA A 519 -21.26 -36.00 -2.52
N LEU A 520 -20.13 -36.66 -2.79
CA LEU A 520 -18.82 -36.18 -2.37
C LEU A 520 -18.44 -34.86 -3.05
N THR A 521 -18.77 -34.68 -4.32
CA THR A 521 -18.52 -33.43 -5.07
C THR A 521 -19.36 -32.27 -4.53
N ILE A 522 -20.64 -32.49 -4.23
CA ILE A 522 -21.51 -31.47 -3.63
C ILE A 522 -21.01 -31.08 -2.23
N ALA A 523 -20.59 -32.06 -1.42
CA ALA A 523 -20.03 -31.82 -0.10
C ALA A 523 -18.73 -30.97 -0.14
N THR A 524 -17.97 -31.04 -1.24
CA THR A 524 -16.76 -30.20 -1.42
C THR A 524 -17.07 -28.70 -1.47
N ILE A 525 -18.26 -28.27 -1.90
CA ILE A 525 -18.62 -26.84 -1.98
C ILE A 525 -18.59 -26.18 -0.57
N PRO A 526 -19.39 -26.63 0.42
CA PRO A 526 -19.35 -26.02 1.75
C PRO A 526 -17.99 -26.22 2.44
N ILE A 527 -17.30 -27.34 2.19
CA ILE A 527 -15.96 -27.59 2.74
C ILE A 527 -14.96 -26.54 2.24
N THR A 528 -14.90 -26.32 0.92
CA THR A 528 -13.98 -25.33 0.33
C THR A 528 -14.31 -23.91 0.80
N ILE A 529 -15.58 -23.52 0.86
CA ILE A 529 -16.00 -22.23 1.43
C ILE A 529 -15.52 -22.09 2.89
N GLY A 530 -15.70 -23.13 3.69
CA GLY A 530 -15.21 -23.16 5.07
C GLY A 530 -13.70 -22.97 5.18
N ILE A 531 -12.93 -23.64 4.30
CA ILE A 531 -11.47 -23.50 4.23
C ILE A 531 -11.08 -22.05 3.89
N LEU A 532 -11.70 -21.44 2.87
CA LEU A 532 -11.39 -20.07 2.45
C LEU A 532 -11.74 -19.03 3.53
N LEU A 533 -12.88 -19.20 4.21
CA LEU A 533 -13.28 -18.34 5.32
C LEU A 533 -12.35 -18.49 6.53
N ALA A 534 -11.96 -19.73 6.87
CA ALA A 534 -10.98 -20.00 7.92
C ALA A 534 -9.61 -19.40 7.58
N ALA A 535 -9.17 -19.50 6.33
CA ALA A 535 -7.94 -18.90 5.83
C ALA A 535 -7.92 -17.38 6.01
N ALA A 536 -8.99 -16.70 5.58
CA ALA A 536 -9.14 -15.26 5.76
C ALA A 536 -9.18 -14.86 7.24
N TYR A 537 -9.88 -15.65 8.08
CA TYR A 537 -10.02 -15.39 9.51
C TYR A 537 -8.70 -15.57 10.28
N PHE A 538 -8.00 -16.68 10.07
CA PHE A 538 -6.74 -16.97 10.77
C PHE A 538 -5.62 -16.02 10.34
N THR A 539 -5.59 -15.62 9.07
CA THR A 539 -4.62 -14.62 8.61
C THR A 539 -4.88 -13.26 9.26
N ARG A 540 -6.14 -12.82 9.38
CA ARG A 540 -6.50 -11.57 10.06
C ARG A 540 -6.16 -11.56 11.54
N LYS A 541 -6.27 -12.71 12.21
CA LYS A 541 -5.95 -12.84 13.63
C LYS A 541 -4.48 -13.16 13.92
N GLU A 542 -3.67 -13.35 12.87
CA GLU A 542 -2.29 -13.83 12.95
C GLU A 542 -2.18 -15.17 13.71
N ASN A 543 -3.14 -16.07 13.50
CA ASN A 543 -3.18 -17.36 14.19
C ASN A 543 -2.29 -18.40 13.49
N LYS A 544 -1.02 -18.50 13.93
CA LYS A 544 -0.01 -19.45 13.41
C LYS A 544 -0.51 -20.90 13.26
N PRO A 545 -1.03 -21.58 14.31
CA PRO A 545 -1.47 -22.98 14.18
C PRO A 545 -2.64 -23.14 13.19
N GLY A 546 -3.59 -22.20 13.19
CA GLY A 546 -4.69 -22.20 12.22
C GLY A 546 -4.18 -22.06 10.78
N MET A 547 -3.13 -21.28 10.57
CA MET A 547 -2.52 -21.09 9.26
C MET A 547 -1.77 -22.32 8.75
N PHE A 548 -1.08 -23.06 9.63
CA PHE A 548 -0.49 -24.35 9.27
C PHE A 548 -1.55 -25.35 8.82
N VAL A 549 -2.67 -25.44 9.55
CA VAL A 549 -3.80 -26.30 9.17
C VAL A 549 -4.36 -25.92 7.81
N VAL A 550 -4.55 -24.62 7.55
CA VAL A 550 -5.03 -24.13 6.25
C VAL A 550 -4.06 -24.46 5.11
N ILE A 551 -2.75 -24.33 5.32
CA ILE A 551 -1.75 -24.70 4.30
C ILE A 551 -1.83 -26.20 3.97
N ILE A 552 -1.96 -27.07 4.98
CA ILE A 552 -2.16 -28.51 4.77
C ILE A 552 -3.43 -28.78 3.98
N LEU A 553 -4.53 -28.09 4.31
CA LEU A 553 -5.80 -28.21 3.58
C LEU A 553 -5.68 -27.75 2.12
N TYR A 554 -4.90 -26.69 1.83
CA TYR A 554 -4.61 -26.29 0.45
C TYR A 554 -3.76 -27.30 -0.31
N LEU A 555 -2.78 -27.94 0.33
CA LEU A 555 -2.03 -29.04 -0.28
C LEU A 555 -2.93 -30.25 -0.59
N GLY A 556 -3.91 -30.54 0.29
CA GLY A 556 -4.96 -31.51 0.02
C GLY A 556 -5.85 -31.09 -1.17
N GLY A 557 -6.28 -29.83 -1.22
CA GLY A 557 -7.04 -29.25 -2.34
C GLY A 557 -6.28 -29.33 -3.66
N LEU A 558 -4.99 -28.98 -3.67
CA LEU A 558 -4.11 -29.11 -4.83
C LEU A 558 -4.07 -30.55 -5.34
N SER A 559 -3.91 -31.52 -4.42
CA SER A 559 -3.90 -32.95 -4.75
C SER A 559 -5.23 -33.41 -5.35
N TYR A 560 -6.36 -32.92 -4.83
CA TYR A 560 -7.70 -33.19 -5.37
C TYR A 560 -7.87 -32.65 -6.80
N PHE A 561 -7.43 -31.41 -7.06
CA PHE A 561 -7.52 -30.82 -8.40
C PHE A 561 -6.63 -31.55 -9.41
N ILE A 562 -5.43 -31.98 -9.01
CA ILE A 562 -4.56 -32.82 -9.86
C ILE A 562 -5.24 -34.16 -10.16
N PHE A 563 -5.81 -34.83 -9.16
CA PHE A 563 -6.56 -36.07 -9.35
C PHE A 563 -7.73 -35.87 -10.33
N LYS A 564 -8.52 -34.80 -10.17
CA LYS A 564 -9.64 -34.50 -11.08
C LYS A 564 -9.17 -34.16 -12.49
N LEU A 565 -8.04 -33.47 -12.64
CA LEU A 565 -7.44 -33.20 -13.94
C LEU A 565 -7.07 -34.50 -14.66
N VAL A 566 -6.45 -35.46 -13.97
CA VAL A 566 -6.14 -36.79 -14.52
C VAL A 566 -7.44 -37.54 -14.87
N ARG A 567 -8.45 -37.46 -14.01
CA ARG A 567 -9.72 -38.13 -14.19
C ARG A 567 -10.46 -37.73 -15.47
N ILE A 568 -10.41 -36.45 -15.86
CA ILE A 568 -11.01 -35.95 -17.10
C ILE A 568 -10.45 -36.67 -18.35
N TYR A 569 -9.23 -37.23 -18.26
CA TYR A 569 -8.54 -37.89 -19.37
C TYR A 569 -8.59 -39.42 -19.30
N GLN A 570 -9.21 -40.01 -18.26
CA GLN A 570 -9.33 -41.46 -18.14
C GLN A 570 -10.28 -42.06 -19.18
N PRO A 571 -9.97 -43.25 -19.74
CA PRO A 571 -10.75 -43.87 -20.81
C PRO A 571 -12.19 -44.19 -20.38
N ASP A 572 -12.39 -44.65 -19.14
CA ASP A 572 -13.70 -45.11 -18.64
C ASP A 572 -14.77 -44.02 -18.60
N HIS A 573 -14.38 -42.74 -18.54
CA HIS A 573 -15.30 -41.61 -18.43
C HIS A 573 -15.25 -40.66 -19.64
N LYS A 574 -14.46 -40.99 -20.66
CA LYS A 574 -14.13 -40.10 -21.79
C LYS A 574 -15.37 -39.52 -22.48
N ASP A 575 -16.39 -40.34 -22.70
CA ASP A 575 -17.61 -39.94 -23.43
C ASP A 575 -18.48 -38.93 -22.66
N SER A 576 -18.44 -38.98 -21.31
CA SER A 576 -19.20 -38.04 -20.46
C SER A 576 -18.52 -36.67 -20.39
N TYR A 577 -17.18 -36.65 -20.43
CA TYR A 577 -16.41 -35.41 -20.35
C TYR A 577 -16.09 -34.78 -21.71
N GLN A 578 -16.25 -35.50 -22.83
CA GLN A 578 -15.77 -35.05 -24.15
C GLN A 578 -16.22 -33.63 -24.52
N ALA A 579 -17.50 -33.29 -24.27
CA ALA A 579 -18.06 -32.00 -24.63
C ALA A 579 -17.47 -30.83 -23.82
N VAL A 580 -17.15 -31.08 -22.54
CA VAL A 580 -16.73 -30.05 -21.57
C VAL A 580 -15.25 -30.16 -21.20
N ARG A 581 -14.50 -31.08 -21.85
CA ARG A 581 -13.12 -31.42 -21.51
C ARG A 581 -12.19 -30.22 -21.61
N ARG A 582 -12.23 -29.47 -22.71
CA ARG A 582 -11.32 -28.32 -22.94
C ARG A 582 -11.55 -27.21 -21.91
N SER A 583 -12.80 -26.89 -21.63
CA SER A 583 -13.19 -25.90 -20.62
C SER A 583 -12.85 -26.34 -19.19
N LEU A 584 -13.16 -27.59 -18.81
CA LEU A 584 -12.81 -28.15 -17.50
C LEU A 584 -11.29 -28.22 -17.27
N THR A 585 -10.52 -28.61 -18.29
CA THR A 585 -9.05 -28.60 -18.23
C THR A 585 -8.52 -27.19 -18.00
N ALA A 586 -9.02 -26.19 -18.73
CA ALA A 586 -8.59 -24.80 -18.55
C ALA A 586 -8.86 -24.32 -17.11
N PHE A 587 -10.05 -24.58 -16.57
CA PHE A 587 -10.39 -24.25 -15.18
C PHE A 587 -9.50 -24.97 -14.18
N ALA A 588 -9.26 -26.28 -14.36
CA ALA A 588 -8.41 -27.05 -13.46
C ALA A 588 -6.95 -26.53 -13.46
N VAL A 589 -6.38 -26.23 -14.62
CA VAL A 589 -5.01 -25.70 -14.74
C VAL A 589 -4.89 -24.32 -14.08
N ILE A 590 -5.82 -23.40 -14.37
CA ILE A 590 -5.82 -22.06 -13.74
C ILE A 590 -5.97 -22.19 -12.22
N THR A 591 -6.88 -23.05 -11.75
CA THR A 591 -7.10 -23.28 -10.32
C THR A 591 -5.84 -23.85 -9.64
N ILE A 592 -5.15 -24.80 -10.26
CA ILE A 592 -3.88 -25.34 -9.76
C ILE A 592 -2.82 -24.23 -9.62
N LEU A 593 -2.67 -23.38 -10.63
CA LEU A 593 -1.73 -22.26 -10.59
C LEU A 593 -2.07 -21.26 -9.48
N LEU A 594 -3.35 -20.92 -9.31
CA LEU A 594 -3.80 -20.03 -8.26
C LEU A 594 -3.59 -20.62 -6.87
N ILE A 595 -3.91 -21.90 -6.64
CA ILE A 595 -3.64 -22.57 -5.35
C ILE A 595 -2.15 -22.54 -5.00
N ILE A 596 -1.26 -22.77 -5.96
CA ILE A 596 0.19 -22.71 -5.72
C ILE A 596 0.60 -21.30 -5.29
N LEU A 597 0.11 -20.26 -5.99
CA LEU A 597 0.35 -18.87 -5.62
C LEU A 597 -0.22 -18.54 -4.23
N THR A 598 -1.40 -19.06 -3.89
CA THR A 598 -2.04 -18.91 -2.58
C THR A 598 -1.22 -19.56 -1.48
N ILE A 599 -0.68 -20.76 -1.69
CA ILE A 599 0.18 -21.45 -0.72
C ILE A 599 1.47 -20.66 -0.48
N ILE A 600 2.13 -20.19 -1.54
CA ILE A 600 3.35 -19.37 -1.43
C ILE A 600 3.07 -18.10 -0.62
N ASN A 601 1.97 -17.39 -0.94
CA ASN A 601 1.60 -16.18 -0.21
C ASN A 601 1.15 -16.46 1.23
N ALA A 602 0.53 -17.61 1.52
CA ALA A 602 0.20 -18.03 2.88
C ALA A 602 1.47 -18.23 3.72
N ILE A 603 2.51 -18.86 3.16
CA ILE A 603 3.81 -19.04 3.82
C ILE A 603 4.48 -17.68 4.07
N ILE A 604 4.45 -16.77 3.10
CA ILE A 604 4.99 -15.41 3.26
C ILE A 604 4.24 -14.67 4.38
N CYS A 605 2.91 -14.74 4.40
CA CYS A 605 2.11 -14.13 5.46
C CYS A 605 2.47 -14.73 6.83
N LEU A 606 2.60 -16.05 6.94
CA LEU A 606 2.95 -16.75 8.18
C LEU A 606 4.32 -16.31 8.73
N ARG A 607 5.32 -16.13 7.86
CA ARG A 607 6.64 -15.62 8.26
C ARG A 607 6.59 -14.17 8.75
N ASN A 608 5.57 -13.42 8.36
CA ASN A 608 5.40 -12.02 8.70
C ASN A 608 4.50 -11.78 9.94
N PHE A 609 3.95 -12.82 10.57
CA PHE A 609 3.08 -12.69 11.76
C PHE A 609 3.86 -12.17 12.99
N ASP A 610 3.13 -11.56 13.93
CA ASP A 610 3.63 -10.95 15.18
C ASP A 610 4.53 -9.71 14.99
N ASN A 611 4.63 -9.21 13.76
CA ASN A 611 5.47 -8.07 13.42
C ASN A 611 4.67 -6.75 13.33
N GLY A 612 3.53 -6.64 14.04
CA GLY A 612 2.73 -5.41 14.17
C GLY A 612 1.61 -5.18 13.14
N LEU A 613 1.43 -6.08 12.17
CA LEU A 613 0.42 -5.94 11.10
C LEU A 613 -1.03 -6.02 11.66
N LYS A 614 -1.28 -6.86 12.67
CA LYS A 614 -2.57 -7.02 13.36
C LYS A 614 -3.19 -5.72 13.87
N ALA A 615 -2.38 -4.82 14.44
CA ALA A 615 -2.88 -3.55 14.98
C ALA A 615 -3.44 -2.65 13.87
N HIS A 616 -2.78 -2.60 12.71
CA HIS A 616 -3.25 -1.84 11.55
C HIS A 616 -4.48 -2.46 10.88
N LEU A 617 -4.53 -3.79 10.78
CA LEU A 617 -5.67 -4.50 10.18
C LEU A 617 -6.98 -4.34 10.98
N ILE A 618 -6.88 -4.29 12.31
CA ILE A 618 -8.03 -4.12 13.20
C ILE A 618 -8.40 -2.63 13.34
N SER A 619 -7.40 -1.74 13.41
CA SER A 619 -7.58 -0.29 13.55
C SER A 619 -8.14 0.38 12.28
N SER A 620 -7.84 -0.13 11.09
CA SER A 620 -8.37 0.40 9.81
C SER A 620 -9.90 0.39 9.71
N ARG A 621 -10.61 -0.40 10.55
CA ARG A 621 -12.07 -0.36 10.62
C ARG A 621 -12.62 0.86 11.42
N LYS A 622 -11.77 1.58 12.15
CA LYS A 622 -12.12 2.72 13.02
C LYS A 622 -11.46 4.05 12.66
N VAL A 623 -10.50 4.08 11.73
CA VAL A 623 -9.99 5.36 11.22
C VAL A 623 -11.00 5.88 10.20
N GLU A 624 -12.01 6.58 10.74
CA GLU A 624 -12.79 7.54 9.97
C GLU A 624 -11.83 8.43 9.18
N GLU A 625 -12.09 8.53 7.88
CA GLU A 625 -11.55 9.55 7.00
C GLU A 625 -11.96 10.89 7.61
N LYS A 626 -11.13 11.45 8.50
CA LYS A 626 -11.25 12.84 8.89
C LYS A 626 -11.07 13.62 7.58
N PRO A 627 -12.06 14.42 7.12
CA PRO A 627 -11.81 15.33 6.03
C PRO A 627 -10.59 16.15 6.42
N ASP A 628 -9.66 16.31 5.48
CA ASP A 628 -8.36 16.92 5.70
C ASP A 628 -8.49 18.30 6.39
N ALA A 629 -8.43 18.31 7.71
CA ALA A 629 -8.33 19.54 8.51
C ALA A 629 -6.85 19.98 8.65
N HIS A 630 -5.92 19.22 8.08
CA HIS A 630 -4.48 19.51 8.10
C HIS A 630 -3.81 19.57 6.72
N SER A 631 -4.55 19.47 5.60
CA SER A 631 -4.04 20.02 4.35
C SER A 631 -4.35 21.51 4.34
N ILE A 632 -3.47 22.29 4.96
CA ILE A 632 -3.41 23.72 4.67
C ILE A 632 -3.06 23.81 3.19
N SER A 633 -4.06 24.06 2.35
CA SER A 633 -3.85 24.59 1.02
C SER A 633 -3.12 25.91 1.20
N LEU A 634 -1.84 25.96 0.83
CA LEU A 634 -0.99 27.15 0.86
C LEU A 634 -1.51 28.29 -0.05
N HIS A 635 -2.68 28.14 -0.65
CA HIS A 635 -3.31 29.17 -1.49
C HIS A 635 -4.30 30.09 -0.78
N ASP A 636 -4.77 29.78 0.44
CA ASP A 636 -5.87 30.54 1.07
C ASP A 636 -5.52 31.36 2.31
N VAL A 637 -4.25 31.59 2.62
CA VAL A 637 -3.87 32.64 3.59
C VAL A 637 -2.74 33.49 3.02
N LYS A 638 -3.11 34.49 2.20
CA LYS A 638 -2.23 35.65 1.96
C LYS A 638 -2.48 36.67 3.08
N PRO A 639 -1.57 36.86 4.05
CA PRO A 639 -1.45 38.17 4.67
C PRO A 639 -0.89 39.13 3.61
N GLN A 640 -1.56 40.26 3.37
CA GLN A 640 -0.97 41.33 2.58
C GLN A 640 0.27 41.84 3.33
N LEU A 641 1.46 41.55 2.81
CA LEU A 641 2.73 42.13 3.24
C LEU A 641 3.22 43.15 2.20
N PRO A 642 3.92 44.22 2.62
CA PRO A 642 4.32 45.31 1.74
C PRO A 642 5.44 44.88 0.78
N SER A 643 5.34 45.34 -0.47
CA SER A 643 6.40 45.48 -1.48
C SER A 643 7.64 44.56 -1.34
N ARG A 644 7.60 43.40 -2.01
CA ARG A 644 8.74 42.46 -2.14
C ARG A 644 9.74 43.02 -3.17
N MET A 645 11.03 43.00 -2.84
CA MET A 645 12.12 43.50 -3.70
C MET A 645 12.44 42.47 -4.80
N THR A 646 12.35 42.87 -6.06
CA THR A 646 12.83 42.13 -7.24
C THR A 646 14.26 42.58 -7.58
N ILE A 647 15.08 41.66 -8.07
CA ILE A 647 16.32 42.00 -8.77
C ILE A 647 16.06 41.65 -10.23
N ASP A 648 16.08 42.66 -11.10
CA ASP A 648 16.01 42.52 -12.56
C ASP A 648 17.34 42.01 -13.15
#